data_AF-A0A1X1QWW7-F1
#
_entry.id   AF-A0A1X1QWW7-F1
#
_cell.length_a   1.000
_cell.length_b   1.000
_cell.length_c   1.000
_cell.angle_alpha   90.00
_cell.angle_beta   90.00
_cell.angle_gamma   90.00
#
_symmetry.space_group_name_H-M   'P 1'
#
loop_
_entity.id
_entity.type
_entity.pdbx_description
1 polymer ?
#
loop_
_entity_poly.entity_id
_entity_poly.type
_entity_poly.pdbx_seq_one_letter_code
_entity_poly.pdbx_strand_id
1 'polypeptide(L)'
;MVNRELGSREFRRLLIGDDSRSPEFVLLDEIHTYEGTHGAQVANLLRRWRAEMAIPPHIVGLSATLADPTGFFADLTGLSTSRLTVVQPEPSELTDIGREYFLALRGDPASQTSLLSTTIQASMLLRRVLDPTSDGPSEGAFGSKLFVFVDDLDVTNRLHAQLRDAEGWWPGGVNRKPNGSLATLRVSTGSDVRMRDEAGQVWRIAEDLGTLDRPVPVARTTSRDSGVDPGADVIVATASLEVGFDDPAVGAVIQHKAPRDPASFIQRRGRAGRNPIMRPWTVVVMSDFGRDRLAFQSYETLFDPCVPRVALPLRNRSILKMQATWWLLDRLSRSGPGTSLADVIQKPWGQSRDTQREHARRLVKHVREQLNANAIERMGQQLQRALSLSDEDLRAVLWDSPRGLIPSVFPTLIRGLEVAASDLPLRDRDWPRPLADFLPAALFSPLQTPEIEVMTPVARREPEMEPVSQGLRQFAPGRVSYRYAQRGKADRLWVSPPCSEAPSLELHEFCEQYAELEPPPEQEAVRCVQPRALKLTMPAPTVPDSSYGRWIWGVGFRHVGEPVVLDMPAGGPWASVVSEFRAFTHRHRCARTVWRYAGEFAVERNSDGEPPITQHSVTLDGHAVNVGFIMDVDSLALTVGSPDIISPNASLLQSLRVARMEFLIRSGRRLCGLVPSRFTREWLHQVLLSVLIVQSQTCSIEETLGRLSDDQLRTLMLDAAREVFGVLALGDSDDGRDRGDDAGLIVDISAALGVTGVFAELRSAATALWADPDEDWRRWIDERYLTTLASAIVEAVQSLCPEVDATDLRIDLSMGSGSEQRLAQVDISEDEPGGLGVVEALVDRYVEDPRRFWALVETALGQCDGERVDENMRRFLTLAGSPPIADHVEQIRTADNLAGLTEAWQRLRIALFEAGLASDHAMVSALSTRLLRPGSSRALEVLVAELIRRWDDMESRLGIDIELRVFAYVAASDPDICRRIQAVAQGQTGQPGWQIGQIIGLLWSRGYRVRSYALQAYSPFRDYEPTDRLLFARVIRPPEMTVDGTGPQWRQEVDNRLREAATATIRVPTTAYGANVIRQLLIEPTSVDVLEFHPRVVGVSRSANGVDIRVELREAQQ
;
A
#
# COMPACT_ATOMS: atom_id res chain seq x y z
N MET A 1 -20.94 -22.23 4.25
CA MET A 1 -21.75 -23.46 4.19
C MET A 1 -21.05 -24.55 3.38
N VAL A 2 -20.82 -24.37 2.07
CA VAL A 2 -20.24 -25.41 1.16
C VAL A 2 -18.95 -26.04 1.71
N ASN A 3 -17.99 -25.24 2.19
CA ASN A 3 -16.71 -25.76 2.69
C ASN A 3 -16.82 -26.67 3.94
N ARG A 4 -17.83 -26.45 4.80
CA ARG A 4 -18.01 -27.21 6.06
C ARG A 4 -18.95 -28.41 5.89
N GLU A 5 -19.89 -28.31 4.96
CA GLU A 5 -21.01 -29.27 4.84
C GLU A 5 -20.89 -30.19 3.61
N LEU A 6 -19.77 -30.15 2.88
CA LEU A 6 -19.56 -30.96 1.67
C LEU A 6 -19.69 -32.47 1.96
N GLY A 7 -19.14 -32.93 3.09
CA GLY A 7 -19.24 -34.31 3.57
C GLY A 7 -20.55 -34.65 4.30
N SER A 8 -21.44 -33.69 4.54
CA SER A 8 -22.68 -33.90 5.30
C SER A 8 -23.72 -34.64 4.47
N ARG A 9 -24.33 -35.70 5.04
CA ARG A 9 -25.38 -36.48 4.37
C ARG A 9 -26.64 -35.65 4.10
N GLU A 10 -26.97 -34.72 4.98
CA GLU A 10 -28.18 -33.89 4.87
C GLU A 10 -28.09 -32.92 3.69
N PHE A 11 -26.95 -32.25 3.52
CA PHE A 11 -26.75 -31.24 2.48
C PHE A 11 -26.25 -31.81 1.15
N ARG A 12 -25.82 -33.08 1.09
CA ARG A 12 -25.27 -33.70 -0.12
C ARG A 12 -26.19 -33.61 -1.34
N ARG A 13 -27.49 -33.89 -1.17
CA ARG A 13 -28.47 -33.83 -2.27
C ARG A 13 -28.64 -32.40 -2.81
N LEU A 14 -28.50 -31.39 -1.95
CA LEU A 14 -28.62 -29.98 -2.32
C LEU A 14 -27.34 -29.46 -2.98
N LEU A 15 -26.17 -29.79 -2.41
CA LEU A 15 -24.89 -29.21 -2.80
C LEU A 15 -24.20 -29.95 -3.94
N ILE A 16 -24.29 -31.28 -3.97
CA ILE A 16 -23.55 -32.14 -4.91
C ILE A 16 -24.49 -32.76 -5.93
N GLY A 17 -25.68 -33.17 -5.49
CA GLY A 17 -26.66 -33.86 -6.31
C GLY A 17 -26.44 -35.37 -6.42
N ASP A 18 -27.21 -36.00 -7.31
CA ASP A 18 -27.11 -37.40 -7.72
C ASP A 18 -27.25 -37.52 -9.26
N ASP A 19 -27.18 -38.75 -9.80
CA ASP A 19 -27.28 -39.04 -11.24
C ASP A 19 -28.58 -38.55 -11.89
N SER A 20 -29.61 -38.22 -11.10
CA SER A 20 -30.91 -37.73 -11.57
C SER A 20 -31.16 -36.25 -11.29
N ARG A 21 -30.43 -35.65 -10.33
CA ARG A 21 -30.64 -34.28 -9.87
C ARG A 21 -29.34 -33.68 -9.36
N SER A 22 -28.62 -32.99 -10.25
CA SER A 22 -27.40 -32.25 -9.96
C SER A 22 -27.57 -30.76 -10.32
N PRO A 23 -26.85 -29.83 -9.66
CA PRO A 23 -26.85 -28.42 -10.07
C PRO A 23 -26.42 -28.27 -11.54
N GLU A 24 -27.21 -27.57 -12.35
CA GLU A 24 -26.90 -27.34 -13.77
C GLU A 24 -25.98 -26.12 -13.98
N PHE A 25 -26.13 -25.09 -13.14
CA PHE A 25 -25.41 -23.82 -13.25
C PHE A 25 -24.79 -23.39 -11.92
N VAL A 26 -23.65 -22.72 -12.02
CA VAL A 26 -22.99 -22.01 -10.92
C VAL A 26 -22.69 -20.61 -11.38
N LEU A 27 -23.25 -19.63 -10.69
CA LEU A 27 -22.93 -18.24 -10.89
C LEU A 27 -21.92 -17.82 -9.82
N LEU A 28 -20.74 -17.42 -10.26
CA LEU A 28 -19.75 -16.76 -9.44
C LEU A 28 -19.80 -15.28 -9.78
N ASP A 29 -20.41 -14.50 -8.91
CA ASP A 29 -20.47 -13.06 -9.09
C ASP A 29 -19.17 -12.42 -8.58
N GLU A 30 -18.75 -11.34 -9.23
CA GLU A 30 -17.63 -10.47 -8.80
C GLU A 30 -16.33 -11.26 -8.57
N ILE A 31 -15.96 -12.11 -9.55
CA ILE A 31 -14.88 -13.11 -9.40
C ILE A 31 -13.51 -12.51 -9.08
N HIS A 32 -13.27 -11.25 -9.42
CA HIS A 32 -12.02 -10.54 -9.07
C HIS A 32 -11.83 -10.38 -7.55
N THR A 33 -12.89 -10.50 -6.74
CA THR A 33 -12.79 -10.47 -5.27
C THR A 33 -12.08 -11.70 -4.71
N TYR A 34 -12.00 -12.78 -5.50
CA TYR A 34 -11.30 -13.99 -5.14
C TYR A 34 -9.82 -13.87 -5.46
N GLU A 35 -9.09 -13.03 -4.73
CA GLU A 35 -7.65 -12.83 -4.94
C GLU A 35 -6.80 -13.31 -3.74
N GLY A 36 -5.49 -13.39 -3.95
CA GLY A 36 -4.53 -13.78 -2.93
C GLY A 36 -4.85 -15.12 -2.25
N THR A 37 -4.57 -15.22 -0.96
CA THR A 37 -4.80 -16.44 -0.16
C THR A 37 -6.29 -16.81 -0.08
N HIS A 38 -7.19 -15.82 -0.02
CA HIS A 38 -8.64 -16.06 -0.03
C HIS A 38 -9.09 -16.73 -1.34
N GLY A 39 -8.68 -16.16 -2.48
CA GLY A 39 -8.98 -16.70 -3.81
C GLY A 39 -8.43 -18.11 -4.01
N ALA A 40 -7.22 -18.39 -3.55
CA ALA A 40 -6.66 -19.74 -3.59
C ALA A 40 -7.44 -20.75 -2.74
N GLN A 41 -7.98 -20.33 -1.57
CA GLN A 41 -8.86 -21.19 -0.79
C GLN A 41 -10.21 -21.47 -1.49
N VAL A 42 -10.80 -20.44 -2.12
CA VAL A 42 -12.05 -20.59 -2.91
C VAL A 42 -11.81 -21.49 -4.13
N ALA A 43 -10.70 -21.31 -4.84
CA ALA A 43 -10.36 -22.14 -6.00
C ALA A 43 -10.23 -23.61 -5.64
N ASN A 44 -9.50 -23.92 -4.56
CA ASN A 44 -9.36 -25.29 -4.08
C ASN A 44 -10.67 -25.87 -3.54
N LEU A 45 -11.55 -25.05 -2.95
CA LEU A 45 -12.91 -25.46 -2.60
C LEU A 45 -13.73 -25.83 -3.85
N LEU A 46 -13.69 -25.01 -4.90
CA LEU A 46 -14.39 -25.29 -6.16
C LEU A 46 -13.90 -26.59 -6.81
N ARG A 47 -12.58 -26.86 -6.78
CA ARG A 47 -12.02 -28.12 -7.26
C ARG A 47 -12.50 -29.32 -6.46
N ARG A 48 -12.42 -29.25 -5.12
CA ARG A 48 -12.95 -30.29 -4.23
C ARG A 48 -14.43 -30.55 -4.48
N TRP A 49 -15.21 -29.49 -4.61
CA TRP A 49 -16.64 -29.58 -4.84
C TRP A 49 -16.96 -30.22 -6.19
N ARG A 50 -16.34 -29.74 -7.28
CA ARG A 50 -16.49 -30.33 -8.63
C ARG A 50 -16.09 -31.81 -8.68
N ALA A 51 -15.02 -32.19 -7.97
CA ALA A 51 -14.57 -33.57 -7.92
C ALA A 51 -15.57 -34.52 -7.23
N GLU A 52 -16.49 -33.98 -6.43
CA GLU A 52 -17.55 -34.74 -5.78
C GLU A 52 -18.85 -34.81 -6.61
N MET A 53 -19.03 -33.95 -7.61
CA MET A 53 -20.25 -33.88 -8.40
C MET A 53 -20.37 -35.06 -9.37
N ALA A 54 -21.57 -35.64 -9.45
CA ALA A 54 -21.88 -36.68 -10.42
C ALA A 54 -21.87 -36.12 -11.86
N ILE A 55 -22.44 -34.91 -12.03
CA ILE A 55 -22.50 -34.19 -13.30
C ILE A 55 -21.92 -32.78 -13.07
N PRO A 56 -20.82 -32.40 -13.76
CA PRO A 56 -20.24 -31.07 -13.62
C PRO A 56 -21.18 -29.97 -14.14
N PRO A 57 -21.39 -28.86 -13.40
CA PRO A 57 -22.23 -27.76 -13.80
C PRO A 57 -21.56 -26.87 -14.85
N HIS A 58 -22.36 -26.07 -15.55
CA HIS A 58 -21.89 -24.90 -16.29
C HIS A 58 -21.55 -23.77 -15.31
N ILE A 59 -20.35 -23.20 -15.41
CA ILE A 59 -19.87 -22.15 -14.48
C ILE A 59 -19.82 -20.82 -15.24
N VAL A 60 -20.49 -19.81 -14.70
CA VAL A 60 -20.49 -18.45 -15.21
C VAL A 60 -19.82 -17.56 -14.18
N GLY A 61 -18.76 -16.86 -14.59
CA GLY A 61 -18.07 -15.85 -13.77
C GLY A 61 -18.39 -14.45 -14.26
N LEU A 62 -18.67 -13.53 -13.35
CA LEU A 62 -18.90 -12.11 -13.65
C LEU A 62 -17.77 -11.27 -13.05
N SER A 63 -17.17 -10.37 -13.81
CA SER A 63 -16.21 -9.37 -13.31
C SER A 63 -16.10 -8.19 -14.26
N ALA A 64 -15.79 -7.02 -13.70
CA ALA A 64 -15.58 -5.79 -14.45
C ALA A 64 -14.10 -5.39 -14.60
N THR A 65 -13.19 -5.95 -13.80
CA THR A 65 -11.84 -5.40 -13.60
C THR A 65 -10.75 -6.49 -13.57
N LEU A 66 -10.72 -7.39 -14.55
CA LEU A 66 -9.65 -8.37 -14.70
C LEU A 66 -8.84 -8.11 -15.97
N ALA A 67 -7.51 -8.00 -15.83
CA ALA A 67 -6.61 -7.87 -16.97
C ALA A 67 -6.45 -9.17 -17.77
N ASP A 68 -6.54 -10.34 -17.12
CA ASP A 68 -6.50 -11.67 -17.75
C ASP A 68 -7.68 -12.53 -17.26
N PRO A 69 -8.90 -12.29 -17.77
CA PRO A 69 -10.09 -13.00 -17.32
C PRO A 69 -10.02 -14.51 -17.61
N THR A 70 -9.42 -14.91 -18.73
CA THR A 70 -9.32 -16.33 -19.11
C THR A 70 -8.39 -17.10 -18.18
N GLY A 71 -7.19 -16.57 -17.93
CA GLY A 71 -6.22 -17.20 -17.03
C GLY A 71 -6.73 -17.25 -15.60
N PHE A 72 -7.25 -16.12 -15.09
CA PHE A 72 -7.79 -16.04 -13.73
C PHE A 72 -8.95 -17.03 -13.52
N PHE A 73 -9.91 -17.10 -14.45
CA PHE A 73 -11.06 -17.99 -14.31
C PHE A 73 -10.68 -19.47 -14.48
N ALA A 74 -9.68 -19.79 -15.31
CA ALA A 74 -9.11 -21.13 -15.39
C ALA A 74 -8.48 -21.54 -14.05
N ASP A 75 -7.71 -20.66 -13.43
CA ASP A 75 -7.09 -20.87 -12.13
C ASP A 75 -8.15 -21.02 -11.03
N LEU A 76 -9.14 -20.13 -10.98
CA LEU A 76 -10.21 -20.16 -9.98
C LEU A 76 -11.04 -21.45 -10.07
N THR A 77 -11.43 -21.86 -11.27
CA THR A 77 -12.34 -23.01 -11.45
C THR A 77 -11.59 -24.34 -11.55
N GLY A 78 -10.33 -24.36 -11.98
CA GLY A 78 -9.59 -25.57 -12.35
C GLY A 78 -10.06 -26.16 -13.70
N LEU A 79 -10.49 -25.33 -14.64
CA LEU A 79 -10.86 -25.72 -16.00
C LEU A 79 -9.73 -25.38 -16.99
N SER A 80 -9.63 -26.15 -18.08
CA SER A 80 -8.73 -25.80 -19.19
C SER A 80 -9.20 -24.51 -19.86
N THR A 81 -8.25 -23.63 -20.22
CA THR A 81 -8.50 -22.41 -21.01
C THR A 81 -9.24 -22.72 -22.32
N SER A 82 -9.03 -23.90 -22.90
CA SER A 82 -9.72 -24.37 -24.12
C SER A 82 -11.23 -24.62 -23.94
N ARG A 83 -11.73 -24.59 -22.71
CA ARG A 83 -13.16 -24.78 -22.36
C ARG A 83 -13.80 -23.49 -21.86
N LEU A 84 -13.09 -22.37 -21.95
CA LEU A 84 -13.54 -21.07 -21.50
C LEU A 84 -13.77 -20.16 -22.69
N THR A 85 -14.83 -19.37 -22.62
CA THR A 85 -15.13 -18.32 -23.58
C THR A 85 -15.38 -17.04 -22.79
N VAL A 86 -14.59 -16.01 -23.08
CA VAL A 86 -14.84 -14.66 -22.55
C VAL A 86 -15.92 -14.01 -23.40
N VAL A 87 -16.93 -13.47 -22.74
CA VAL A 87 -17.99 -12.69 -23.38
C VAL A 87 -17.80 -11.25 -22.94
N GLN A 88 -17.35 -10.40 -23.86
CA GLN A 88 -17.14 -8.97 -23.64
C GLN A 88 -17.62 -8.19 -24.88
N PRO A 89 -18.15 -6.97 -24.71
CA PRO A 89 -18.57 -6.16 -25.84
C PRO A 89 -17.36 -5.68 -26.66
N GLU A 90 -17.49 -5.68 -27.99
CA GLU A 90 -16.51 -5.05 -28.88
C GLU A 90 -16.62 -3.52 -28.79
N PRO A 91 -15.54 -2.74 -29.01
CA PRO A 91 -15.62 -1.28 -29.00
C PRO A 91 -16.67 -0.71 -29.97
N SER A 92 -16.94 -1.40 -31.08
CA SER A 92 -17.99 -1.04 -32.04
C SER A 92 -19.42 -1.28 -31.54
N GLU A 93 -19.58 -2.11 -30.50
CA GLU A 93 -20.87 -2.38 -29.85
C GLU A 93 -21.16 -1.40 -28.71
N LEU A 94 -20.16 -0.61 -28.29
CA LEU A 94 -20.30 0.39 -27.24
C LEU A 94 -20.82 1.71 -27.81
N THR A 95 -21.64 2.41 -27.01
CA THR A 95 -22.10 3.77 -27.30
C THR A 95 -21.75 4.66 -26.13
N ASP A 96 -21.02 5.75 -26.38
CA ASP A 96 -20.67 6.72 -25.35
C ASP A 96 -21.90 7.55 -24.95
N ILE A 97 -22.34 7.41 -23.69
CA ILE A 97 -23.50 8.11 -23.13
C ILE A 97 -23.12 8.72 -21.78
N GLY A 98 -23.56 9.96 -21.53
CA GLY A 98 -23.40 10.63 -20.23
C GLY A 98 -22.05 11.33 -20.05
N ARG A 99 -21.74 11.69 -18.80
CA ARG A 99 -20.46 12.28 -18.38
C ARG A 99 -20.19 11.93 -16.93
N GLU A 100 -18.97 11.56 -16.58
CA GLU A 100 -18.52 11.43 -15.20
C GLU A 100 -17.77 12.71 -14.77
N TYR A 101 -17.98 13.15 -13.52
CA TYR A 101 -17.21 14.23 -12.91
C TYR A 101 -16.25 13.65 -11.88
N PHE A 102 -14.96 13.96 -12.01
CA PHE A 102 -13.96 13.52 -11.05
C PHE A 102 -13.26 14.74 -10.43
N LEU A 103 -13.14 14.74 -9.10
CA LEU A 103 -12.49 15.80 -8.33
C LEU A 103 -11.46 15.25 -7.35
N ALA A 104 -10.20 15.63 -7.52
CA ALA A 104 -9.17 15.43 -6.51
C ALA A 104 -9.18 16.61 -5.52
N LEU A 105 -9.57 16.38 -4.28
CA LEU A 105 -9.59 17.37 -3.22
C LEU A 105 -8.37 17.21 -2.31
N ARG A 106 -7.65 18.30 -2.07
CA ARG A 106 -6.54 18.34 -1.11
C ARG A 106 -7.01 19.01 0.17
N GLY A 107 -6.78 18.37 1.31
CA GLY A 107 -6.99 18.97 2.63
C GLY A 107 -6.00 20.12 2.87
N ASP A 108 -6.45 21.17 3.55
CA ASP A 108 -5.58 22.27 3.98
C ASP A 108 -4.70 21.81 5.16
N PRO A 109 -3.36 21.77 5.01
CA PRO A 109 -2.48 21.43 6.12
C PRO A 109 -2.36 22.53 7.19
N ALA A 110 -2.63 23.79 6.85
CA ALA A 110 -2.40 24.92 7.76
C ALA A 110 -3.51 25.10 8.80
N SER A 111 -4.70 24.56 8.52
CA SER A 111 -5.87 24.59 9.39
C SER A 111 -5.73 23.77 10.68
N GLN A 112 -4.69 22.92 10.79
CA GLN A 112 -4.54 21.88 11.84
C GLN A 112 -5.76 20.95 12.00
N THR A 113 -6.69 20.93 11.04
CA THR A 113 -7.82 20.03 11.10
C THR A 113 -7.43 18.67 10.55
N SER A 114 -7.99 17.61 11.13
CA SER A 114 -7.86 16.27 10.57
C SER A 114 -8.40 16.27 9.14
N LEU A 115 -7.78 15.50 8.23
CA LEU A 115 -8.31 15.25 6.88
C LEU A 115 -9.78 14.76 6.91
N LEU A 116 -10.18 14.11 8.00
CA LEU A 116 -11.59 13.73 8.23
C LEU A 116 -12.52 14.94 8.21
N SER A 117 -12.09 16.11 8.71
CA SER A 117 -12.89 17.34 8.65
C SER A 117 -13.17 17.75 7.21
N THR A 118 -12.17 17.72 6.32
CA THR A 118 -12.37 17.97 4.89
C THR A 118 -13.33 16.96 4.27
N THR A 119 -13.22 15.69 4.66
CA THR A 119 -14.12 14.62 4.18
C THR A 119 -15.56 14.83 4.66
N ILE A 120 -15.75 15.24 5.92
CA ILE A 120 -17.06 15.57 6.50
C ILE A 120 -17.69 16.75 5.75
N GLN A 121 -16.96 17.85 5.59
CA GLN A 121 -17.48 19.04 4.90
C GLN A 121 -17.80 18.76 3.44
N ALA A 122 -16.93 18.01 2.74
CA ALA A 122 -17.18 17.56 1.38
C ALA A 122 -18.44 16.68 1.30
N SER A 123 -18.64 15.77 2.27
CA SER A 123 -19.84 14.92 2.33
C SER A 123 -21.12 15.73 2.55
N MET A 124 -21.07 16.69 3.50
CA MET A 124 -22.20 17.56 3.82
C MET A 124 -22.62 18.42 2.62
N LEU A 125 -21.65 19.02 1.91
CA LEU A 125 -21.91 19.83 0.74
C LEU A 125 -22.39 18.96 -0.42
N LEU A 126 -21.64 17.91 -0.77
CA LEU A 126 -21.92 17.09 -1.94
C LEU A 126 -23.32 16.49 -1.87
N ARG A 127 -23.73 15.93 -0.72
CA ARG A 127 -25.10 15.43 -0.54
C ARG A 127 -26.16 16.51 -0.78
N ARG A 128 -25.90 17.78 -0.43
CA ARG A 128 -26.86 18.88 -0.61
C ARG A 128 -26.90 19.43 -2.04
N VAL A 129 -25.86 19.21 -2.84
CA VAL A 129 -25.83 19.58 -4.26
C VAL A 129 -26.49 18.52 -5.14
N LEU A 130 -26.54 17.26 -4.68
CA LEU A 130 -27.32 16.20 -5.32
C LEU A 130 -28.83 16.47 -5.26
N ASP A 131 -29.61 15.70 -6.02
CA ASP A 131 -31.06 15.81 -5.97
C ASP A 131 -31.58 15.54 -4.54
N PRO A 132 -32.59 16.29 -4.06
CA PRO A 132 -33.16 16.04 -2.74
C PRO A 132 -33.78 14.65 -2.65
N THR A 133 -34.40 14.18 -3.73
CA THR A 133 -35.11 12.89 -3.86
C THR A 133 -34.83 12.29 -5.22
N SER A 134 -35.15 11.01 -5.44
CA SER A 134 -34.95 10.35 -6.74
C SER A 134 -35.72 11.02 -7.89
N ASP A 135 -36.87 11.64 -7.61
CA ASP A 135 -37.65 12.46 -8.56
C ASP A 135 -37.27 13.96 -8.46
N GLY A 136 -35.99 14.25 -8.25
CA GLY A 136 -35.49 15.60 -8.01
C GLY A 136 -35.53 16.53 -9.23
N PRO A 137 -35.12 17.80 -9.06
CA PRO A 137 -35.18 18.80 -10.12
C PRO A 137 -34.33 18.46 -11.35
N SER A 138 -33.35 17.54 -11.21
CA SER A 138 -32.53 17.08 -12.33
C SER A 138 -33.08 15.87 -13.08
N GLU A 139 -34.27 15.36 -12.70
CA GLU A 139 -34.88 14.14 -13.26
C GLU A 139 -33.94 12.92 -13.17
N GLY A 140 -33.16 12.83 -12.08
CA GLY A 140 -32.22 11.75 -11.82
C GLY A 140 -30.84 11.91 -12.48
N ALA A 141 -30.56 13.05 -13.13
CA ALA A 141 -29.25 13.32 -13.74
C ALA A 141 -28.11 13.40 -12.71
N PHE A 142 -28.37 13.72 -11.44
CA PHE A 142 -27.33 13.76 -10.41
C PHE A 142 -27.50 12.69 -9.33
N GLY A 143 -28.61 11.97 -9.26
CA GLY A 143 -28.91 11.05 -8.16
C GLY A 143 -29.14 11.79 -6.84
N SER A 144 -29.48 11.05 -5.77
CA SER A 144 -29.86 11.61 -4.46
C SER A 144 -29.06 11.05 -3.27
N LYS A 145 -28.19 10.06 -3.46
CA LYS A 145 -27.41 9.45 -2.39
C LYS A 145 -25.90 9.58 -2.57
N LEU A 146 -25.18 9.54 -1.45
CA LEU A 146 -23.72 9.64 -1.37
C LEU A 146 -23.12 8.45 -0.63
N PHE A 147 -22.14 7.78 -1.23
CA PHE A 147 -21.32 6.77 -0.55
C PHE A 147 -19.94 7.35 -0.21
N VAL A 148 -19.44 7.04 0.99
CA VAL A 148 -18.13 7.49 1.47
C VAL A 148 -17.28 6.29 1.87
N PHE A 149 -16.27 5.98 1.08
CA PHE A 149 -15.38 4.84 1.29
C PHE A 149 -14.14 5.19 2.10
N VAL A 150 -13.79 4.31 3.03
CA VAL A 150 -12.63 4.40 3.93
C VAL A 150 -12.01 3.01 4.10
N ASP A 151 -10.67 2.92 4.01
CA ASP A 151 -9.95 1.62 4.04
C ASP A 151 -9.72 1.05 5.46
N ASP A 152 -9.90 1.85 6.53
CA ASP A 152 -9.59 1.46 7.90
C ASP A 152 -10.84 1.53 8.79
N LEU A 153 -11.14 0.43 9.50
CA LEU A 153 -12.34 0.31 10.33
C LEU A 153 -12.40 1.31 11.50
N ASP A 154 -11.25 1.65 12.10
CA ASP A 154 -11.18 2.68 13.14
C ASP A 154 -11.59 4.04 12.57
N VAL A 155 -11.04 4.37 11.41
CA VAL A 155 -11.32 5.61 10.69
C VAL A 155 -12.77 5.65 10.18
N THR A 156 -13.32 4.54 9.68
CA THR A 156 -14.73 4.42 9.29
C THR A 156 -15.67 4.72 10.45
N ASN A 157 -15.42 4.11 11.61
CA ASN A 157 -16.25 4.32 12.81
C ASN A 157 -16.15 5.76 13.31
N ARG A 158 -14.94 6.33 13.26
CA ARG A 158 -14.67 7.73 13.62
C ARG A 158 -15.39 8.70 12.69
N LEU A 159 -15.25 8.52 11.37
CA LEU A 159 -15.89 9.35 10.34
C LEU A 159 -17.41 9.29 10.47
N HIS A 160 -17.98 8.10 10.60
CA HIS A 160 -19.43 7.92 10.78
C HIS A 160 -19.94 8.65 12.03
N ALA A 161 -19.26 8.50 13.17
CA ALA A 161 -19.66 9.17 14.41
C ALA A 161 -19.58 10.70 14.29
N GLN A 162 -18.48 11.22 13.72
CA GLN A 162 -18.26 12.66 13.55
C GLN A 162 -19.19 13.28 12.50
N LEU A 163 -19.49 12.57 11.41
CA LEU A 163 -20.41 13.02 10.37
C LEU A 163 -21.86 13.07 10.89
N ARG A 164 -22.30 12.07 11.68
CA ARG A 164 -23.60 12.12 12.37
C ARG A 164 -23.69 13.31 13.33
N ASP A 165 -22.63 13.54 14.08
CA ASP A 165 -22.55 14.67 15.02
C ASP A 165 -22.65 16.01 14.28
N ALA A 166 -21.95 16.15 13.15
CA ALA A 166 -21.97 17.32 12.27
C ALA A 166 -23.33 17.53 11.59
N GLU A 167 -24.04 16.46 11.22
CA GLU A 167 -25.40 16.52 10.66
C GLU A 167 -26.50 16.71 11.72
N GLY A 168 -26.11 16.95 12.97
CA GLY A 168 -27.03 17.33 14.03
C GLY A 168 -27.68 16.16 14.76
N TRP A 169 -27.06 14.98 14.76
CA TRP A 169 -27.56 13.80 15.47
C TRP A 169 -26.78 13.57 16.77
N TRP A 170 -27.48 13.18 17.85
CA TRP A 170 -26.84 12.76 19.10
C TRP A 170 -26.12 11.40 18.93
N PRO A 171 -25.21 11.00 19.83
CA PRO A 171 -24.62 9.66 19.82
C PRO A 171 -25.71 8.57 19.78
N GLY A 172 -25.56 7.59 18.88
CA GLY A 172 -26.59 6.59 18.57
C GLY A 172 -27.65 7.06 17.55
N GLY A 173 -27.77 8.37 17.35
CA GLY A 173 -28.52 9.14 16.34
C GLY A 173 -29.97 8.73 16.10
N VAL A 174 -30.66 8.49 17.22
CA VAL A 174 -32.12 8.43 17.29
C VAL A 174 -32.72 9.82 17.53
N ASN A 175 -31.98 10.72 18.17
CA ASN A 175 -32.44 12.08 18.51
C ASN A 175 -31.63 13.16 17.77
N ARG A 176 -32.31 14.22 17.34
CA ARG A 176 -31.68 15.42 16.76
C ARG A 176 -31.25 16.42 17.84
N LYS A 177 -30.15 17.12 17.58
CA LYS A 177 -29.68 18.25 18.38
C LYS A 177 -30.61 19.44 18.16
N PRO A 178 -30.86 20.28 19.19
CA PRO A 178 -31.69 21.48 19.06
C PRO A 178 -31.20 22.44 17.97
N ASN A 179 -29.87 22.52 17.78
CA ASN A 179 -29.23 23.42 16.83
C ASN A 179 -29.13 22.86 15.40
N GLY A 180 -29.63 21.63 15.16
CA GLY A 180 -29.60 21.00 13.84
C GLY A 180 -28.20 20.68 13.31
N SER A 181 -28.09 20.61 11.98
CA SER A 181 -26.84 20.34 11.25
C SER A 181 -25.93 21.56 11.23
N LEU A 182 -24.62 21.36 11.32
CA LEU A 182 -23.61 22.42 11.16
C LEU A 182 -23.68 23.10 9.77
N ALA A 183 -24.32 22.45 8.78
CA ALA A 183 -24.55 23.06 7.46
C ALA A 183 -25.40 24.34 7.55
N THR A 184 -26.29 24.44 8.55
CA THR A 184 -27.14 25.63 8.76
C THR A 184 -26.31 26.89 9.06
N LEU A 185 -25.09 26.73 9.56
CA LEU A 185 -24.12 27.83 9.74
C LEU A 185 -23.60 28.38 8.41
N ARG A 186 -23.99 27.80 7.27
CA ARG A 186 -23.58 28.24 5.92
C ARG A 186 -24.61 29.12 5.23
N VAL A 187 -25.67 29.51 5.93
CA VAL A 187 -26.73 30.36 5.38
C VAL A 187 -26.19 31.70 4.87
N SER A 188 -26.66 32.19 3.71
CA SER A 188 -26.20 33.43 3.06
C SER A 188 -26.66 34.72 3.77
N THR A 189 -27.36 34.59 4.90
CA THR A 189 -27.86 35.71 5.71
C THR A 189 -27.09 35.92 7.03
N GLY A 190 -26.04 35.12 7.29
CA GLY A 190 -25.19 35.24 8.47
C GLY A 190 -24.29 36.49 8.46
N SER A 191 -23.82 36.91 9.64
CA SER A 191 -22.88 38.04 9.77
C SER A 191 -21.50 37.75 9.19
N ASP A 192 -21.16 36.48 8.97
CA ASP A 192 -19.87 35.98 8.51
C ASP A 192 -19.83 35.67 6.99
N VAL A 193 -20.92 35.96 6.26
CA VAL A 193 -21.09 35.56 4.84
C VAL A 193 -19.98 36.09 3.95
N ARG A 194 -19.58 37.36 4.13
CA ARG A 194 -18.50 37.95 3.33
C ARG A 194 -17.19 37.20 3.52
N MET A 195 -16.81 36.92 4.77
CA MET A 195 -15.58 36.17 5.10
C MET A 195 -15.65 34.75 4.55
N ARG A 196 -16.81 34.09 4.61
CA ARG A 196 -17.00 32.74 4.06
C ARG A 196 -16.92 32.70 2.54
N ASP A 197 -17.56 33.64 1.85
CA ASP A 197 -17.53 33.73 0.39
C ASP A 197 -16.11 34.01 -0.11
N GLU A 198 -15.37 34.90 0.56
CA GLU A 198 -13.94 35.16 0.30
C GLU A 198 -13.08 33.91 0.52
N ALA A 199 -13.39 33.11 1.56
CA ALA A 199 -12.75 31.82 1.81
C ALA A 199 -13.24 30.68 0.89
N GLY A 200 -14.06 30.97 -0.12
CA GLY A 200 -14.59 29.99 -1.06
C GLY A 200 -15.65 29.05 -0.48
N GLN A 201 -16.15 29.30 0.72
CA GLN A 201 -17.23 28.53 1.35
C GLN A 201 -18.62 28.98 0.86
N VAL A 202 -18.82 28.91 -0.46
CA VAL A 202 -20.06 29.33 -1.12
C VAL A 202 -21.03 28.14 -1.21
N TRP A 203 -22.12 28.19 -0.40
CA TRP A 203 -23.12 27.12 -0.31
C TRP A 203 -24.46 27.50 -0.96
N ARG A 204 -24.51 28.60 -1.74
CA ARG A 204 -25.74 29.16 -2.33
C ARG A 204 -26.55 28.13 -3.12
N ILE A 205 -25.88 27.22 -3.85
CA ILE A 205 -26.57 26.15 -4.58
C ILE A 205 -27.43 25.25 -3.67
N ALA A 206 -27.00 24.99 -2.44
CA ALA A 206 -27.78 24.19 -1.49
C ALA A 206 -28.99 24.98 -0.93
N GLU A 207 -28.91 26.31 -0.88
CA GLU A 207 -30.02 27.17 -0.51
C GLU A 207 -31.05 27.25 -1.64
N ASP A 208 -30.59 27.46 -2.87
CA ASP A 208 -31.42 27.53 -4.07
C ASP A 208 -32.19 26.21 -4.28
N LEU A 209 -31.56 25.07 -3.96
CA LEU A 209 -32.18 23.74 -4.00
C LEU A 209 -33.07 23.44 -2.77
N GLY A 210 -33.06 24.28 -1.74
CA GLY A 210 -33.80 24.03 -0.49
C GLY A 210 -33.29 22.81 0.29
N THR A 211 -32.01 22.46 0.15
CA THR A 211 -31.39 21.28 0.78
C THR A 211 -30.54 21.64 2.01
N LEU A 212 -30.24 22.92 2.24
CA LEU A 212 -29.30 23.36 3.27
C LEU A 212 -29.68 22.88 4.69
N ASP A 213 -30.93 23.09 5.11
CA ASP A 213 -31.46 22.76 6.44
C ASP A 213 -32.11 21.36 6.49
N ARG A 214 -32.21 20.69 5.35
CA ARG A 214 -32.85 19.38 5.24
C ARG A 214 -32.15 18.35 6.12
N PRO A 215 -32.93 17.49 6.81
CA PRO A 215 -32.38 16.34 7.49
C PRO A 215 -31.59 15.39 6.57
N VAL A 216 -30.35 15.07 6.94
CA VAL A 216 -29.52 14.07 6.26
C VAL A 216 -29.30 12.88 7.20
N PRO A 217 -29.98 11.73 7.01
CA PRO A 217 -29.70 10.50 7.74
C PRO A 217 -28.36 9.90 7.25
N VAL A 218 -27.51 9.56 8.22
CA VAL A 218 -26.18 9.00 7.96
C VAL A 218 -26.11 7.61 8.57
N ALA A 219 -25.78 6.63 7.74
CA ALA A 219 -25.60 5.23 8.12
C ALA A 219 -24.16 4.75 7.87
N ARG A 220 -23.87 3.53 8.32
CA ARG A 220 -22.59 2.85 8.13
C ARG A 220 -22.81 1.42 7.68
N THR A 221 -21.96 0.94 6.77
CA THR A 221 -21.91 -0.48 6.40
C THR A 221 -20.46 -0.98 6.47
N THR A 222 -20.23 -2.03 7.26
CA THR A 222 -18.89 -2.64 7.44
C THR A 222 -19.01 -4.16 7.48
N SER A 223 -17.88 -4.87 7.53
CA SER A 223 -17.88 -6.33 7.66
C SER A 223 -18.55 -6.85 8.93
N ARG A 224 -18.75 -5.99 9.94
CA ARG A 224 -19.40 -6.32 11.22
C ARG A 224 -20.88 -5.96 11.26
N ASP A 225 -21.29 -4.95 10.50
CA ASP A 225 -22.68 -4.52 10.37
C ASP A 225 -23.11 -4.71 8.92
N SER A 226 -23.33 -5.98 8.54
CA SER A 226 -23.70 -6.37 7.18
C SER A 226 -25.16 -5.98 6.92
N GLY A 227 -25.36 -4.82 6.30
CA GLY A 227 -26.67 -4.29 5.94
C GLY A 227 -26.55 -2.86 5.47
N VAL A 228 -27.35 -2.49 4.47
CA VAL A 228 -27.46 -1.11 3.99
C VAL A 228 -28.81 -0.57 4.41
N ASP A 229 -28.82 0.59 5.05
CA ASP A 229 -30.06 1.31 5.32
C ASP A 229 -30.49 2.02 4.03
N PRO A 230 -31.57 1.57 3.34
CA PRO A 230 -32.00 2.20 2.10
C PRO A 230 -32.59 3.60 2.33
N GLY A 231 -32.94 3.95 3.58
CA GLY A 231 -33.42 5.28 3.95
C GLY A 231 -32.30 6.28 4.25
N ALA A 232 -31.03 5.84 4.26
CA ALA A 232 -29.90 6.72 4.48
C ALA A 232 -29.56 7.55 3.24
N ASP A 233 -29.29 8.84 3.46
CA ASP A 233 -28.83 9.78 2.44
C ASP A 233 -27.32 9.67 2.21
N VAL A 234 -26.57 9.38 3.29
CA VAL A 234 -25.12 9.18 3.27
C VAL A 234 -24.78 7.86 3.93
N ILE A 235 -23.95 7.06 3.27
CA ILE A 235 -23.50 5.76 3.80
C ILE A 235 -21.98 5.76 3.85
N VAL A 236 -21.42 5.62 5.06
CA VAL A 236 -19.98 5.47 5.27
C VAL A 236 -19.64 3.97 5.25
N ALA A 237 -18.75 3.56 4.36
CA ALA A 237 -18.46 2.15 4.12
C ALA A 237 -16.97 1.81 4.08
N THR A 238 -16.66 0.57 4.44
CA THR A 238 -15.39 -0.09 4.08
C THR A 238 -15.55 -0.83 2.76
N ALA A 239 -14.65 -1.78 2.47
CA ALA A 239 -14.77 -2.69 1.33
C ALA A 239 -16.09 -3.48 1.24
N SER A 240 -16.91 -3.46 2.29
CA SER A 240 -18.19 -4.16 2.33
C SER A 240 -19.24 -3.66 1.32
N LEU A 241 -19.10 -2.42 0.81
CA LEU A 241 -19.96 -1.89 -0.27
C LEU A 241 -19.22 -1.74 -1.60
N GLU A 242 -18.01 -2.28 -1.72
CA GLU A 242 -17.33 -2.36 -3.01
C GLU A 242 -18.08 -3.25 -3.99
N VAL A 243 -18.83 -4.23 -3.48
CA VAL A 243 -19.35 -5.39 -4.20
C VAL A 243 -20.80 -5.67 -3.80
N GLY A 244 -21.64 -6.09 -4.75
CA GLY A 244 -22.92 -6.77 -4.44
C GLY A 244 -24.09 -5.92 -3.91
N PHE A 245 -24.01 -4.59 -3.87
CA PHE A 245 -25.15 -3.71 -3.55
C PHE A 245 -25.49 -2.77 -4.71
N ASP A 246 -26.71 -2.87 -5.23
CA ASP A 246 -27.22 -2.04 -6.34
C ASP A 246 -28.21 -1.01 -5.83
N ASP A 247 -27.85 0.27 -5.92
CA ASP A 247 -28.72 1.40 -5.57
C ASP A 247 -28.69 2.45 -6.68
N PRO A 248 -29.76 2.57 -7.48
CA PRO A 248 -29.80 3.47 -8.63
C PRO A 248 -29.84 4.95 -8.25
N ALA A 249 -30.02 5.27 -6.96
CA ALA A 249 -30.07 6.64 -6.47
C ALA A 249 -28.68 7.22 -6.12
N VAL A 250 -27.61 6.41 -6.15
CA VAL A 250 -26.26 6.86 -5.80
C VAL A 250 -25.71 7.79 -6.88
N GLY A 251 -25.65 9.07 -6.53
CA GLY A 251 -25.20 10.16 -7.38
C GLY A 251 -23.72 10.51 -7.22
N ALA A 252 -23.14 10.19 -6.07
CA ALA A 252 -21.77 10.51 -5.77
C ALA A 252 -21.05 9.48 -4.90
N VAL A 253 -19.74 9.41 -5.07
CA VAL A 253 -18.81 8.61 -4.27
C VAL A 253 -17.67 9.50 -3.78
N ILE A 254 -17.37 9.41 -2.49
CA ILE A 254 -16.17 9.98 -1.89
C ILE A 254 -15.22 8.85 -1.49
N GLN A 255 -13.97 8.94 -1.90
CA GLN A 255 -12.86 8.10 -1.44
C GLN A 255 -12.00 8.90 -0.46
N HIS A 256 -11.90 8.45 0.79
CA HIS A 256 -11.01 9.05 1.78
C HIS A 256 -9.58 8.51 1.63
N LYS A 257 -8.61 9.41 1.45
CA LYS A 257 -7.19 9.16 1.10
C LYS A 257 -7.02 8.51 -0.27
N ALA A 258 -5.77 8.51 -0.77
CA ALA A 258 -5.47 7.85 -2.02
C ALA A 258 -5.88 6.36 -1.97
N PRO A 259 -6.52 5.80 -3.02
CA PRO A 259 -6.84 4.37 -3.07
C PRO A 259 -5.56 3.54 -2.98
N ARG A 260 -5.62 2.37 -2.33
CA ARG A 260 -4.49 1.44 -2.26
C ARG A 260 -4.44 0.50 -3.47
N ASP A 261 -5.61 0.00 -3.86
CA ASP A 261 -5.77 -0.90 -5.00
C ASP A 261 -6.59 -0.21 -6.11
N PRO A 262 -6.05 -0.11 -7.34
CA PRO A 262 -6.76 0.44 -8.50
C PRO A 262 -8.07 -0.28 -8.83
N ALA A 263 -8.16 -1.61 -8.69
CA ALA A 263 -9.34 -2.37 -9.08
C ALA A 263 -10.52 -2.11 -8.13
N SER A 264 -10.27 -2.17 -6.82
CA SER A 264 -11.19 -1.78 -5.76
C SER A 264 -11.67 -0.33 -5.95
N PHE A 265 -10.77 0.58 -6.31
CA PHE A 265 -11.14 1.97 -6.58
C PHE A 265 -12.11 2.12 -7.76
N ILE A 266 -11.88 1.42 -8.88
CA ILE A 266 -12.78 1.42 -10.03
C ILE A 266 -14.17 0.89 -9.62
N GLN A 267 -14.24 -0.13 -8.77
CA GLN A 267 -15.51 -0.69 -8.31
C GLN A 267 -16.27 0.27 -7.40
N ARG A 268 -15.57 0.92 -6.45
CA ARG A 268 -16.13 1.97 -5.60
C ARG A 268 -16.69 3.11 -6.45
N ARG A 269 -15.93 3.55 -7.45
CA ARG A 269 -16.33 4.56 -8.43
C ARG A 269 -17.59 4.15 -9.18
N GLY A 270 -17.64 2.91 -9.66
CA GLY A 270 -18.80 2.31 -10.34
C GLY A 270 -20.04 2.08 -9.47
N ARG A 271 -20.05 2.48 -8.19
CA ARG A 271 -21.26 2.48 -7.36
C ARG A 271 -22.17 3.67 -7.66
N ALA A 272 -21.64 4.77 -8.19
CA ALA A 272 -22.44 5.88 -8.70
C ALA A 272 -22.69 5.75 -10.21
N GLY A 273 -23.78 6.32 -10.72
CA GLY A 273 -24.01 6.42 -12.18
C GLY A 273 -24.67 5.19 -12.82
N ARG A 274 -25.48 4.42 -12.08
CA ARG A 274 -26.16 3.21 -12.59
C ARG A 274 -27.20 3.51 -13.68
N ASN A 275 -27.79 4.70 -13.68
CA ASN A 275 -28.67 5.18 -14.75
C ASN A 275 -27.81 5.87 -15.83
N PRO A 276 -27.90 5.48 -17.13
CA PRO A 276 -27.12 6.10 -18.20
C PRO A 276 -27.28 7.63 -18.36
N ILE A 277 -28.40 8.21 -17.89
CA ILE A 277 -28.62 9.67 -17.92
C ILE A 277 -27.84 10.37 -16.81
N MET A 278 -27.48 9.65 -15.75
CA MET A 278 -26.81 10.19 -14.58
C MET A 278 -25.38 10.64 -14.89
N ARG A 279 -24.96 11.71 -14.22
CA ARG A 279 -23.63 12.30 -14.31
C ARG A 279 -22.97 12.24 -12.93
N PRO A 280 -22.40 11.08 -12.57
CA PRO A 280 -21.94 10.83 -11.20
C PRO A 280 -20.72 11.67 -10.84
N TRP A 281 -20.60 11.97 -9.54
CA TRP A 281 -19.42 12.61 -8.96
C TRP A 281 -18.53 11.62 -8.23
N THR A 282 -17.25 11.61 -8.56
CA THR A 282 -16.21 10.86 -7.87
C THR A 282 -15.23 11.83 -7.23
N VAL A 283 -15.15 11.85 -5.91
CA VAL A 283 -14.31 12.79 -5.17
C VAL A 283 -13.27 12.04 -4.33
N VAL A 284 -11.99 12.30 -4.56
CA VAL A 284 -10.90 11.69 -3.78
C VAL A 284 -10.31 12.75 -2.85
N VAL A 285 -10.45 12.56 -1.53
CA VAL A 285 -9.99 13.51 -0.51
C VAL A 285 -8.64 13.07 0.02
N MET A 286 -7.58 13.81 -0.30
CA MET A 286 -6.18 13.49 -0.02
C MET A 286 -5.56 14.46 0.98
N SER A 287 -4.70 13.97 1.87
CA SER A 287 -3.86 14.84 2.70
C SER A 287 -2.68 15.43 1.92
N ASP A 288 -2.12 16.52 2.43
CA ASP A 288 -0.89 17.10 1.90
C ASP A 288 0.37 16.38 2.44
N PHE A 289 0.27 15.10 2.83
CA PHE A 289 1.37 14.35 3.45
C PHE A 289 1.55 12.96 2.84
N GLY A 290 2.78 12.44 2.96
CA GLY A 290 3.13 11.07 2.58
C GLY A 290 2.66 10.69 1.17
N ARG A 291 2.02 9.51 1.09
CA ARG A 291 1.48 8.94 -0.15
C ARG A 291 0.42 9.81 -0.82
N ASP A 292 -0.44 10.44 -0.03
CA ASP A 292 -1.54 11.26 -0.55
C ASP A 292 -1.02 12.51 -1.28
N ARG A 293 0.05 13.15 -0.78
CA ARG A 293 0.67 14.31 -1.46
C ARG A 293 1.11 13.96 -2.87
N LEU A 294 1.73 12.80 -3.02
CA LEU A 294 2.31 12.37 -4.30
C LEU A 294 1.24 11.86 -5.26
N ALA A 295 0.23 11.16 -4.74
CA ALA A 295 -0.98 10.83 -5.49
C ALA A 295 -1.70 12.11 -5.98
N PHE A 296 -1.76 13.17 -5.17
CA PHE A 296 -2.29 14.47 -5.61
C PHE A 296 -1.39 15.15 -6.63
N GLN A 297 -0.06 15.02 -6.55
CA GLN A 297 0.84 15.59 -7.56
C GLN A 297 0.82 14.82 -8.88
N SER A 298 0.41 13.54 -8.85
CA SER A 298 0.27 12.61 -9.98
C SER A 298 -1.19 12.16 -10.14
N TYR A 299 -2.14 13.09 -9.98
CA TYR A 299 -3.57 12.80 -9.94
C TYR A 299 -4.08 12.14 -11.23
N GLU A 300 -3.33 12.22 -12.32
CA GLU A 300 -3.58 11.55 -13.59
C GLU A 300 -3.78 10.04 -13.41
N THR A 301 -3.01 9.43 -12.49
CA THR A 301 -3.11 8.00 -12.16
C THR A 301 -4.41 7.61 -11.45
N LEU A 302 -5.08 8.58 -10.81
CA LEU A 302 -6.39 8.37 -10.18
C LEU A 302 -7.54 8.43 -11.19
N PHE A 303 -7.39 9.22 -12.25
CA PHE A 303 -8.41 9.36 -13.29
C PHE A 303 -8.43 8.14 -14.22
N ASP A 304 -7.25 7.59 -14.54
CA ASP A 304 -7.07 6.42 -15.42
C ASP A 304 -6.26 5.30 -14.71
N PRO A 305 -6.85 4.63 -13.71
CA PRO A 305 -6.17 3.56 -12.96
C PRO A 305 -5.89 2.32 -13.83
N CYS A 306 -4.64 1.85 -13.82
CA CYS A 306 -4.25 0.59 -14.46
C CYS A 306 -4.46 -0.59 -13.50
N VAL A 307 -5.23 -1.60 -13.92
CA VAL A 307 -5.48 -2.80 -13.12
C VAL A 307 -4.40 -3.85 -13.42
N PRO A 308 -3.61 -4.29 -12.41
CA PRO A 308 -2.60 -5.33 -12.62
C PRO A 308 -3.26 -6.69 -12.88
N ARG A 309 -2.46 -7.63 -13.42
CA ARG A 309 -2.89 -9.03 -13.56
C ARG A 309 -2.98 -9.68 -12.18
N VAL A 310 -4.16 -10.19 -11.84
CA VAL A 310 -4.38 -10.97 -10.62
C VAL A 310 -4.08 -12.45 -10.90
N ALA A 311 -3.27 -13.08 -10.05
CA ALA A 311 -3.01 -14.51 -10.10
C ALA A 311 -3.21 -15.14 -8.72
N LEU A 312 -3.58 -16.43 -8.70
CA LEU A 312 -3.92 -17.13 -7.46
C LEU A 312 -2.75 -17.98 -6.96
N PRO A 313 -2.39 -17.93 -5.66
CA PRO A 313 -1.33 -18.75 -5.08
C PRO A 313 -1.81 -20.20 -4.85
N LEU A 314 -2.20 -20.88 -5.92
CA LEU A 314 -2.80 -22.23 -5.89
C LEU A 314 -1.84 -23.30 -5.35
N ARG A 315 -0.53 -23.05 -5.48
CA ARG A 315 0.55 -23.92 -5.02
C ARG A 315 1.02 -23.62 -3.59
N ASN A 316 0.38 -22.66 -2.90
CA ASN A 316 0.69 -22.41 -1.49
C ASN A 316 0.42 -23.68 -0.67
N ARG A 317 1.49 -24.26 -0.12
CA ARG A 317 1.45 -25.55 0.58
C ARG A 317 0.63 -25.50 1.87
N SER A 318 0.64 -24.36 2.58
CA SER A 318 -0.20 -24.14 3.76
C SER A 318 -1.68 -24.24 3.38
N ILE A 319 -2.09 -23.59 2.28
CA ILE A 319 -3.46 -23.67 1.76
C ILE A 319 -3.79 -25.09 1.29
N LEU A 320 -2.91 -25.73 0.52
CA LEU A 320 -3.12 -27.09 0.04
C LEU A 320 -3.30 -28.10 1.18
N LYS A 321 -2.48 -28.02 2.24
CA LYS A 321 -2.58 -28.88 3.43
C LYS A 321 -3.88 -28.65 4.21
N MET A 322 -4.33 -27.39 4.34
CA MET A 322 -5.65 -27.08 4.93
C MET A 322 -6.79 -27.68 4.09
N GLN A 323 -6.75 -27.50 2.77
CA GLN A 323 -7.77 -28.00 1.85
C GLN A 323 -7.78 -29.53 1.77
N ALA A 324 -6.62 -30.16 1.84
CA ALA A 324 -6.48 -31.61 1.93
C ALA A 324 -7.00 -32.17 3.25
N THR A 325 -6.82 -31.43 4.35
CA THR A 325 -7.41 -31.78 5.66
C THR A 325 -8.93 -31.72 5.60
N TRP A 326 -9.51 -30.65 5.04
CA TRP A 326 -10.96 -30.57 4.80
C TRP A 326 -11.46 -31.72 3.92
N TRP A 327 -10.77 -32.00 2.80
CA TRP A 327 -11.11 -33.13 1.93
C TRP A 327 -11.08 -34.49 2.66
N LEU A 328 -10.10 -34.70 3.55
CA LEU A 328 -10.00 -35.90 4.37
C LEU A 328 -11.22 -36.02 5.30
N LEU A 329 -11.63 -34.93 5.95
CA LEU A 329 -12.82 -34.94 6.81
C LEU A 329 -14.10 -35.25 6.02
N ASP A 330 -14.24 -34.67 4.83
CA ASP A 330 -15.38 -34.94 3.94
C ASP A 330 -15.42 -36.42 3.52
N ARG A 331 -14.26 -36.99 3.18
CA ARG A 331 -14.11 -38.40 2.83
C ARG A 331 -14.46 -39.34 3.98
N LEU A 332 -13.95 -39.07 5.17
CA LEU A 332 -14.17 -39.90 6.36
C LEU A 332 -15.64 -39.83 6.81
N SER A 333 -16.28 -38.67 6.72
CA SER A 333 -17.70 -38.48 7.05
C SER A 333 -18.61 -39.29 6.10
N ARG A 334 -18.21 -39.45 4.82
CA ARG A 334 -18.93 -40.29 3.84
C ARG A 334 -18.80 -41.78 4.11
N SER A 335 -17.58 -42.22 4.41
CA SER A 335 -17.21 -43.63 4.55
C SER A 335 -17.51 -44.20 5.95
N GLY A 336 -17.80 -43.32 6.92
CA GLY A 336 -18.14 -43.65 8.29
C GLY A 336 -19.61 -44.04 8.51
N PRO A 337 -19.99 -44.33 9.78
CA PRO A 337 -21.31 -44.88 10.16
C PRO A 337 -22.50 -43.91 10.00
N GLY A 338 -22.34 -42.80 9.28
CA GLY A 338 -23.38 -41.79 9.02
C GLY A 338 -23.43 -40.62 9.99
N THR A 339 -22.43 -40.49 10.87
CA THR A 339 -22.27 -39.35 11.78
C THR A 339 -21.21 -38.39 11.23
N SER A 340 -21.46 -37.08 11.28
CA SER A 340 -20.49 -36.06 10.85
C SER A 340 -19.26 -36.10 11.77
N LEU A 341 -18.07 -36.24 11.17
CA LEU A 341 -16.80 -36.20 11.91
C LEU A 341 -16.58 -34.81 12.56
N ALA A 342 -17.13 -33.74 11.97
CA ALA A 342 -17.07 -32.39 12.50
C ALA A 342 -17.88 -32.25 13.80
N ASP A 343 -19.08 -32.85 13.87
CA ASP A 343 -19.91 -32.85 15.08
C ASP A 343 -19.21 -33.55 16.25
N VAL A 344 -18.42 -34.59 15.93
CA VAL A 344 -17.68 -35.38 16.92
C VAL A 344 -16.47 -34.66 17.50
N ILE A 345 -15.92 -33.69 16.77
CA ILE A 345 -14.63 -33.07 17.06
C ILE A 345 -14.78 -31.61 17.54
N GLN A 346 -15.83 -30.90 17.13
CA GLN A 346 -15.95 -29.46 17.35
C GLN A 346 -16.69 -29.09 18.64
N LYS A 347 -17.53 -29.98 19.21
CA LYS A 347 -18.31 -29.68 20.41
C LYS A 347 -18.23 -30.79 21.45
N PRO A 348 -18.15 -30.44 22.75
CA PRO A 348 -18.38 -31.38 23.83
C PRO A 348 -19.84 -31.85 23.81
N TRP A 349 -20.07 -33.12 24.14
CA TRP A 349 -21.36 -33.75 23.94
C TRP A 349 -22.30 -33.63 25.16
N GLY A 350 -23.48 -33.05 24.97
CA GLY A 350 -24.44 -32.79 26.05
C GLY A 350 -25.49 -33.89 26.32
N GLN A 351 -26.11 -34.46 25.28
CA GLN A 351 -27.20 -35.45 25.42
C GLN A 351 -26.81 -36.78 24.76
N SER A 352 -26.86 -37.91 25.49
CA SER A 352 -26.56 -39.30 25.06
C SER A 352 -25.08 -39.71 24.91
N ARG A 353 -24.32 -39.65 26.01
CA ARG A 353 -22.86 -39.93 26.09
C ARG A 353 -22.45 -41.33 25.61
N ASP A 354 -23.25 -42.37 25.85
CA ASP A 354 -22.87 -43.76 25.49
C ASP A 354 -22.95 -44.03 23.98
N THR A 355 -24.00 -43.54 23.32
CA THR A 355 -24.16 -43.62 21.86
C THR A 355 -23.02 -42.86 21.15
N GLN A 356 -22.61 -41.72 21.71
CA GLN A 356 -21.54 -40.88 21.18
C GLN A 356 -20.16 -41.53 21.33
N ARG A 357 -19.90 -42.19 22.46
CA ARG A 357 -18.68 -42.99 22.65
C ARG A 357 -18.57 -44.12 21.66
N GLU A 358 -19.67 -44.83 21.43
CA GLU A 358 -19.71 -45.90 20.43
C GLU A 358 -19.45 -45.37 19.01
N HIS A 359 -19.98 -44.18 18.68
CA HIS A 359 -19.67 -43.51 17.41
C HIS A 359 -18.18 -43.13 17.29
N ALA A 360 -17.59 -42.55 18.34
CA ALA A 360 -16.17 -42.22 18.37
C ALA A 360 -15.29 -43.47 18.22
N ARG A 361 -15.61 -44.58 18.90
CA ARG A 361 -14.89 -45.88 18.76
C ARG A 361 -14.92 -46.42 17.33
N ARG A 362 -16.08 -46.37 16.67
CA ARG A 362 -16.22 -46.78 15.26
C ARG A 362 -15.39 -45.91 14.33
N LEU A 363 -15.37 -44.60 14.56
CA LEU A 363 -14.56 -43.66 13.79
C LEU A 363 -13.06 -43.88 13.99
N VAL A 364 -12.58 -44.12 15.23
CA VAL A 364 -11.16 -44.46 15.48
C VAL A 364 -10.73 -45.68 14.65
N LYS A 365 -11.55 -46.75 14.68
CA LYS A 365 -11.25 -47.97 13.90
C LYS A 365 -11.19 -47.67 12.41
N HIS A 366 -12.16 -46.93 11.88
CA HIS A 366 -12.23 -46.57 10.48
C HIS A 366 -11.04 -45.70 10.02
N VAL A 367 -10.65 -44.69 10.83
CA VAL A 367 -9.51 -43.81 10.53
C VAL A 367 -8.19 -44.62 10.52
N ARG A 368 -8.02 -45.56 11.45
CA ARG A 368 -6.85 -46.46 11.48
C ARG A 368 -6.78 -47.37 10.26
N GLU A 369 -7.91 -47.86 9.76
CA GLU A 369 -7.96 -48.67 8.54
C GLU A 369 -7.49 -47.88 7.30
N GLN A 370 -7.58 -46.55 7.28
CA GLN A 370 -7.08 -45.72 6.18
C GLN A 370 -5.55 -45.55 6.17
N LEU A 371 -4.83 -45.94 7.23
CA LEU A 371 -3.37 -45.80 7.33
C LEU A 371 -2.57 -46.97 6.70
N ASN A 372 -3.23 -47.94 6.06
CA ASN A 372 -2.53 -48.98 5.32
C ASN A 372 -2.04 -48.47 3.94
N ALA A 373 -0.96 -49.05 3.41
CA ALA A 373 -0.30 -48.58 2.18
C ALA A 373 -1.27 -48.47 0.97
N ASN A 374 -2.11 -49.48 0.74
CA ASN A 374 -3.08 -49.48 -0.36
C ASN A 374 -4.19 -48.43 -0.18
N ALA A 375 -4.55 -48.10 1.06
CA ALA A 375 -5.51 -47.04 1.35
C ALA A 375 -4.88 -45.66 1.15
N ILE A 376 -3.63 -45.47 1.57
CA ILE A 376 -2.87 -44.22 1.37
C ILE A 376 -2.69 -43.94 -0.13
N GLU A 377 -2.32 -44.94 -0.94
CA GLU A 377 -2.14 -44.76 -2.39
C GLU A 377 -3.46 -44.38 -3.08
N ARG A 378 -4.55 -45.11 -2.80
CA ARG A 378 -5.89 -44.79 -3.33
C ARG A 378 -6.37 -43.41 -2.87
N MET A 379 -6.10 -43.05 -1.62
CA MET A 379 -6.41 -41.74 -1.08
C MET A 379 -5.61 -40.66 -1.80
N GLY A 380 -4.31 -40.88 -2.02
CA GLY A 380 -3.43 -39.98 -2.75
C GLY A 380 -3.91 -39.71 -4.17
N GLN A 381 -4.24 -40.76 -4.94
CA GLN A 381 -4.77 -40.61 -6.30
C GLN A 381 -6.09 -39.83 -6.35
N GLN A 382 -6.97 -40.04 -5.36
CA GLN A 382 -8.24 -39.31 -5.29
C GLN A 382 -8.04 -37.85 -4.88
N LEU A 383 -7.16 -37.59 -3.91
CA LEU A 383 -6.79 -36.23 -3.49
C LEU A 383 -6.12 -35.45 -4.63
N GLN A 384 -5.21 -36.10 -5.35
CA GLN A 384 -4.52 -35.54 -6.51
C GLN A 384 -5.51 -35.07 -7.57
N ARG A 385 -6.52 -35.89 -7.90
CA ARG A 385 -7.60 -35.51 -8.82
C ARG A 385 -8.48 -34.39 -8.24
N ALA A 386 -8.83 -34.47 -6.95
CA ALA A 386 -9.74 -33.53 -6.32
C ALA A 386 -9.18 -32.11 -6.19
N LEU A 387 -7.86 -31.97 -6.03
CA LEU A 387 -7.18 -30.68 -5.91
C LEU A 387 -6.32 -30.33 -7.13
N SER A 388 -6.24 -31.19 -8.14
CA SER A 388 -5.36 -31.04 -9.31
C SER A 388 -3.88 -30.87 -8.93
N LEU A 389 -3.39 -31.70 -8.00
CA LEU A 389 -2.03 -31.64 -7.47
C LEU A 389 -1.01 -32.25 -8.45
N SER A 390 0.19 -31.69 -8.51
CA SER A 390 1.35 -32.40 -9.07
C SER A 390 1.78 -33.55 -8.16
N ASP A 391 2.64 -34.46 -8.66
CA ASP A 391 3.20 -35.54 -7.83
C ASP A 391 4.02 -34.99 -6.65
N GLU A 392 4.69 -33.86 -6.86
CA GLU A 392 5.45 -33.16 -5.83
C GLU A 392 4.53 -32.56 -4.76
N ASP A 393 3.48 -31.83 -5.18
CA ASP A 393 2.50 -31.24 -4.25
C ASP A 393 1.79 -32.32 -3.44
N LEU A 394 1.44 -33.45 -4.08
CA LEU A 394 0.82 -34.59 -3.41
C LEU A 394 1.74 -35.15 -2.32
N ARG A 395 3.01 -35.36 -2.63
CA ARG A 395 4.00 -35.82 -1.65
C ARG A 395 4.12 -34.84 -0.50
N ALA A 396 4.20 -33.55 -0.79
CA ALA A 396 4.32 -32.49 0.20
C ALA A 396 3.11 -32.41 1.14
N VAL A 397 1.89 -32.52 0.59
CA VAL A 397 0.65 -32.53 1.38
C VAL A 397 0.54 -33.77 2.26
N LEU A 398 0.94 -34.95 1.75
CA LEU A 398 0.84 -36.19 2.50
C LEU A 398 1.88 -36.30 3.62
N TRP A 399 3.12 -35.85 3.37
CA TRP A 399 4.27 -36.22 4.20
C TRP A 399 5.08 -35.05 4.75
N ASP A 400 5.19 -33.94 4.03
CA ASP A 400 6.16 -32.91 4.40
C ASP A 400 5.68 -32.08 5.59
N SER A 401 6.63 -31.70 6.45
CA SER A 401 6.40 -30.77 7.56
C SER A 401 6.20 -29.33 7.04
N PRO A 402 5.51 -28.44 7.78
CA PRO A 402 4.61 -28.73 8.90
C PRO A 402 3.29 -29.34 8.40
N ARG A 403 2.56 -30.04 9.26
CA ARG A 403 1.15 -30.41 9.01
C ARG A 403 0.91 -31.39 7.84
N GLY A 404 1.84 -32.28 7.54
CA GLY A 404 1.60 -33.39 6.61
C GLY A 404 0.42 -34.25 7.08
N LEU A 405 -0.45 -34.67 6.16
CA LEU A 405 -1.65 -35.43 6.52
C LEU A 405 -1.30 -36.68 7.34
N ILE A 406 -0.35 -37.49 6.87
CA ILE A 406 0.02 -38.75 7.49
C ILE A 406 0.77 -38.56 8.83
N PRO A 407 1.86 -37.75 8.91
CA PRO A 407 2.62 -37.64 10.16
C PRO A 407 1.97 -36.76 11.23
N SER A 408 1.02 -35.88 10.87
CA SER A 408 0.50 -34.88 11.81
C SER A 408 -1.02 -34.92 11.97
N VAL A 409 -1.79 -34.87 10.87
CA VAL A 409 -3.26 -34.78 10.93
C VAL A 409 -3.87 -36.09 11.42
N PHE A 410 -3.51 -37.22 10.81
CA PHE A 410 -4.02 -38.54 11.19
C PHE A 410 -3.76 -38.87 12.68
N PRO A 411 -2.53 -38.76 13.20
CA PRO A 411 -2.25 -39.02 14.62
C PRO A 411 -3.01 -38.11 15.57
N THR A 412 -3.19 -36.83 15.23
CA THR A 412 -3.92 -35.88 16.09
C THR A 412 -5.42 -36.16 16.06
N LEU A 413 -5.97 -36.47 14.89
CA LEU A 413 -7.34 -36.92 14.73
C LEU A 413 -7.62 -38.21 15.54
N ILE A 414 -6.74 -39.21 15.45
CA ILE A 414 -6.87 -40.46 16.22
C ILE A 414 -6.88 -40.18 17.72
N ARG A 415 -5.91 -39.40 18.22
CA ARG A 415 -5.84 -39.03 19.65
C ARG A 415 -7.09 -38.30 20.11
N GLY A 416 -7.57 -37.35 19.32
CA GLY A 416 -8.81 -36.62 19.61
C GLY A 416 -10.04 -37.52 19.70
N LEU A 417 -10.18 -38.46 18.77
CA LEU A 417 -11.26 -39.44 18.77
C LEU A 417 -11.13 -40.47 19.90
N GLU A 418 -9.92 -40.85 20.31
CA GLU A 418 -9.68 -41.71 21.48
C GLU A 418 -10.07 -41.01 22.78
N VAL A 419 -9.77 -39.72 22.92
CA VAL A 419 -10.23 -38.90 24.05
C VAL A 419 -11.77 -38.82 24.06
N ALA A 420 -12.39 -38.59 22.90
CA ALA A 420 -13.85 -38.60 22.75
C ALA A 420 -14.49 -39.96 23.09
N ALA A 421 -13.79 -41.05 22.80
CA ALA A 421 -14.21 -42.42 23.11
C ALA A 421 -13.95 -42.86 24.57
N SER A 422 -13.29 -42.01 25.37
CA SER A 422 -12.81 -42.35 26.72
C SER A 422 -13.84 -42.15 27.83
N ASP A 423 -13.53 -42.71 29.00
CA ASP A 423 -14.34 -42.56 30.20
C ASP A 423 -14.14 -41.23 30.95
N LEU A 424 -13.22 -40.38 30.49
CA LEU A 424 -12.82 -39.15 31.19
C LEU A 424 -13.97 -38.15 31.30
N PRO A 425 -14.18 -37.51 32.47
CA PRO A 425 -15.14 -36.43 32.65
C PRO A 425 -14.57 -35.14 32.02
N LEU A 426 -14.84 -34.93 30.74
CA LEU A 426 -14.44 -33.71 30.02
C LEU A 426 -15.52 -32.64 30.26
N ARG A 427 -15.15 -31.51 30.88
CA ARG A 427 -15.99 -30.30 30.85
C ARG A 427 -15.84 -29.63 29.50
N ASP A 428 -16.79 -28.78 29.12
CA ASP A 428 -16.74 -28.06 27.83
C ASP A 428 -15.44 -27.26 27.63
N ARG A 429 -14.86 -26.75 28.72
CA ARG A 429 -13.59 -26.01 28.71
C ARG A 429 -12.36 -26.90 28.48
N ASP A 430 -12.47 -28.21 28.73
CA ASP A 430 -11.36 -29.17 28.68
C ASP A 430 -11.34 -29.96 27.35
N TRP A 431 -12.22 -29.60 26.39
CA TRP A 431 -12.33 -30.31 25.11
C TRP A 431 -11.19 -29.92 24.15
N PRO A 432 -10.30 -30.84 23.76
CA PRO A 432 -9.02 -30.50 23.12
C PRO A 432 -9.09 -30.04 21.66
N ARG A 433 -10.30 -29.84 21.08
CA ARG A 433 -10.53 -29.39 19.68
C ARG A 433 -9.42 -29.87 18.72
N PRO A 434 -9.28 -31.19 18.49
CA PRO A 434 -8.05 -31.82 17.98
C PRO A 434 -7.58 -31.38 16.58
N LEU A 435 -8.35 -30.57 15.85
CA LEU A 435 -7.98 -30.05 14.53
C LEU A 435 -7.78 -28.53 14.48
N ALA A 436 -7.74 -27.85 15.64
CA ALA A 436 -7.54 -26.40 15.72
C ALA A 436 -6.20 -25.94 15.10
N ASP A 437 -5.17 -26.78 15.15
CA ASP A 437 -3.84 -26.53 14.56
C ASP A 437 -3.75 -26.86 13.05
N PHE A 438 -4.84 -27.32 12.44
CA PHE A 438 -4.86 -27.72 11.03
C PHE A 438 -5.95 -27.00 10.23
N LEU A 439 -6.99 -26.50 10.91
CA LEU A 439 -8.12 -25.80 10.31
C LEU A 439 -8.39 -24.50 11.10
N PRO A 440 -8.56 -23.35 10.42
CA PRO A 440 -8.82 -22.10 11.10
C PRO A 440 -10.22 -22.11 11.76
N ALA A 441 -10.37 -21.36 12.85
CA ALA A 441 -11.65 -21.24 13.57
C ALA A 441 -12.73 -20.55 12.72
N ALA A 442 -12.34 -19.48 12.01
CA ALA A 442 -13.15 -18.81 11.01
C ALA A 442 -12.83 -19.33 9.59
N LEU A 443 -13.84 -19.37 8.73
CA LEU A 443 -13.69 -19.78 7.34
C LEU A 443 -12.79 -18.78 6.61
N PHE A 444 -11.78 -19.29 5.90
CA PHE A 444 -10.86 -18.50 5.09
C PHE A 444 -9.90 -17.59 5.85
N SER A 445 -9.79 -17.71 7.18
CA SER A 445 -8.77 -17.02 7.96
C SER A 445 -7.39 -17.71 7.87
N PRO A 446 -6.30 -16.96 8.09
CA PRO A 446 -4.96 -17.52 8.28
C PRO A 446 -4.92 -18.56 9.39
N LEU A 447 -3.99 -19.51 9.28
CA LEU A 447 -3.81 -20.55 10.31
C LEU A 447 -2.84 -20.06 11.40
N GLN A 448 -3.16 -20.32 12.67
CA GLN A 448 -2.23 -20.18 13.80
C GLN A 448 -1.66 -18.77 14.07
N THR A 449 -2.21 -17.72 13.47
CA THR A 449 -1.91 -16.36 13.94
C THR A 449 -2.24 -16.30 15.42
N PRO A 450 -1.28 -16.00 16.32
CA PRO A 450 -1.60 -15.95 17.73
C PRO A 450 -2.64 -14.88 17.94
N GLU A 451 -3.77 -15.23 18.57
CA GLU A 451 -4.85 -14.30 18.83
C GLU A 451 -4.84 -13.84 20.27
N ILE A 452 -5.39 -12.65 20.49
CA ILE A 452 -5.62 -12.08 21.81
C ILE A 452 -7.11 -11.77 21.98
N GLU A 453 -7.60 -12.02 23.17
CA GLU A 453 -8.93 -11.61 23.61
C GLU A 453 -8.93 -10.12 23.95
N VAL A 454 -9.86 -9.36 23.38
CA VAL A 454 -10.02 -7.92 23.68
C VAL A 454 -11.17 -7.76 24.68
N MET A 455 -10.81 -7.52 25.94
CA MET A 455 -11.76 -7.33 27.03
C MET A 455 -12.20 -5.87 27.10
N THR A 456 -13.44 -5.61 26.65
CA THR A 456 -14.02 -4.26 26.70
C THR A 456 -14.77 -4.01 28.01
N PRO A 457 -14.82 -2.76 28.53
CA PRO A 457 -15.54 -2.42 29.76
C PRO A 457 -17.05 -2.71 29.70
N VAL A 458 -17.64 -2.70 28.50
CA VAL A 458 -19.04 -3.03 28.28
C VAL A 458 -19.13 -4.53 28.05
N ALA A 459 -19.91 -5.23 28.89
CA ALA A 459 -20.13 -6.66 28.76
C ALA A 459 -20.76 -7.00 27.39
N ARG A 460 -19.99 -7.65 26.53
CA ARG A 460 -20.48 -8.21 25.26
C ARG A 460 -20.87 -9.67 25.43
N ARG A 461 -21.76 -10.14 24.55
CA ARG A 461 -22.27 -11.52 24.59
C ARG A 461 -21.18 -12.54 24.29
N GLU A 462 -20.19 -12.17 23.50
CA GLU A 462 -18.99 -12.94 23.16
C GLU A 462 -17.77 -11.99 23.19
N PRO A 463 -16.59 -12.49 23.60
CA PRO A 463 -15.36 -11.70 23.58
C PRO A 463 -14.85 -11.50 22.15
N GLU A 464 -14.22 -10.36 21.91
CA GLU A 464 -13.68 -10.02 20.59
C GLU A 464 -12.25 -10.60 20.46
N MET A 465 -11.97 -11.31 19.37
CA MET A 465 -10.64 -11.86 19.09
C MET A 465 -9.93 -11.05 18.00
N GLU A 466 -8.64 -10.80 18.16
CA GLU A 466 -7.80 -10.15 17.14
C GLU A 466 -6.44 -10.85 17.04
N PRO A 467 -5.80 -10.87 15.85
CA PRO A 467 -4.39 -11.19 15.72
C PRO A 467 -3.53 -10.38 16.70
N VAL A 468 -2.56 -11.03 17.37
CA VAL A 468 -1.73 -10.41 18.41
C VAL A 468 -0.98 -9.18 17.91
N SER A 469 -0.44 -9.24 16.68
CA SER A 469 0.27 -8.13 16.04
C SER A 469 -0.66 -6.92 15.85
N GLN A 470 -1.88 -7.16 15.36
CA GLN A 470 -2.89 -6.15 15.18
C GLN A 470 -3.38 -5.58 16.51
N GLY A 471 -3.67 -6.43 17.49
CA GLY A 471 -4.16 -6.03 18.80
C GLY A 471 -3.14 -5.20 19.57
N LEU A 472 -1.87 -5.61 19.59
CA LEU A 472 -0.78 -4.83 20.19
C LEU A 472 -0.62 -3.45 19.54
N ARG A 473 -0.78 -3.36 18.20
CA ARG A 473 -0.69 -2.08 17.47
C ARG A 473 -1.90 -1.17 17.71
N GLN A 474 -3.11 -1.71 17.70
CA GLN A 474 -4.36 -0.93 17.84
C GLN A 474 -4.60 -0.48 19.28
N PHE A 475 -4.11 -1.24 20.26
CA PHE A 475 -4.27 -0.98 21.69
C PHE A 475 -2.93 -0.75 22.39
N ALA A 476 -1.95 -0.19 21.68
CA ALA A 476 -0.73 0.30 22.30
C ALA A 476 -1.09 1.31 23.41
N PRO A 477 -0.44 1.28 24.58
CA PRO A 477 -0.74 2.20 25.67
C PRO A 477 -0.73 3.66 25.21
N GLY A 478 -1.78 4.42 25.54
CA GLY A 478 -1.96 5.81 25.11
C GLY A 478 -2.62 6.01 23.75
N ARG A 479 -2.91 4.95 22.97
CA ARG A 479 -3.63 5.06 21.69
C ARG A 479 -5.14 4.94 21.87
N VAL A 480 -5.88 5.98 21.46
CA VAL A 480 -7.35 5.94 21.43
C VAL A 480 -7.86 5.25 20.17
N SER A 481 -8.66 4.20 20.33
CA SER A 481 -9.27 3.43 19.23
C SER A 481 -10.81 3.48 19.23
N TYR A 482 -11.35 3.64 18.02
CA TYR A 482 -12.74 3.52 17.61
C TYR A 482 -13.08 2.17 16.95
N ARG A 483 -12.13 1.25 16.80
CA ARG A 483 -12.31 -0.05 16.11
C ARG A 483 -13.54 -0.82 16.60
N TYR A 484 -13.83 -0.76 17.90
CA TYR A 484 -14.98 -1.40 18.54
C TYR A 484 -16.05 -0.42 19.03
N ALA A 485 -15.96 0.85 18.66
CA ALA A 485 -16.83 1.91 19.17
C ALA A 485 -18.18 1.98 18.42
N GLN A 486 -19.11 1.10 18.77
CA GLN A 486 -20.41 1.02 18.09
C GLN A 486 -21.28 2.27 18.31
N ARG A 487 -21.28 2.86 19.51
CA ARG A 487 -21.99 4.11 19.83
C ARG A 487 -21.13 5.38 19.65
N GLY A 488 -20.06 5.29 18.85
CA GLY A 488 -19.18 6.41 18.57
C GLY A 488 -18.35 6.84 19.80
N LYS A 489 -18.26 8.14 20.06
CA LYS A 489 -17.36 8.73 21.09
C LYS A 489 -17.56 8.16 22.50
N ALA A 490 -18.74 7.64 22.82
CA ALA A 490 -19.06 7.04 24.12
C ALA A 490 -18.41 5.65 24.33
N ASP A 491 -18.05 4.95 23.27
CA ASP A 491 -17.50 3.58 23.31
C ASP A 491 -16.02 3.56 22.86
N ARG A 492 -15.31 4.69 22.95
CA ARG A 492 -13.86 4.75 22.67
C ARG A 492 -13.10 3.87 23.66
N LEU A 493 -12.04 3.21 23.19
CA LEU A 493 -11.25 2.29 24.00
C LEU A 493 -9.76 2.60 23.90
N TRP A 494 -9.04 2.33 24.98
CA TRP A 494 -7.58 2.40 25.01
C TRP A 494 -7.00 1.57 26.16
N VAL A 495 -5.68 1.39 26.15
CA VAL A 495 -4.91 1.06 27.36
C VAL A 495 -4.44 2.39 27.95
N SER A 496 -4.79 2.65 29.21
CA SER A 496 -4.40 3.89 29.88
C SER A 496 -2.88 3.95 29.99
N PRO A 497 -2.23 5.02 29.52
CA PRO A 497 -0.81 5.20 29.73
C PRO A 497 -0.55 5.57 31.21
N PRO A 498 0.66 5.34 31.72
CA PRO A 498 1.07 5.83 33.04
C PRO A 498 1.16 7.38 33.04
N CYS A 499 1.42 8.02 34.19
CA CYS A 499 1.70 9.47 34.21
C CYS A 499 3.03 9.79 33.50
N SER A 500 3.24 11.06 33.11
CA SER A 500 4.44 11.47 32.35
C SER A 500 5.76 11.21 33.08
N GLU A 501 5.77 11.33 34.42
CA GLU A 501 6.93 11.10 35.27
C GLU A 501 7.20 9.62 35.59
N ALA A 502 6.21 8.75 35.40
CA ALA A 502 6.37 7.33 35.71
C ALA A 502 7.28 6.64 34.69
N PRO A 503 8.32 5.90 35.13
CA PRO A 503 9.27 5.27 34.21
C PRO A 503 8.73 4.00 33.54
N SER A 504 7.71 3.37 34.12
CA SER A 504 7.18 2.10 33.65
C SER A 504 5.66 1.96 33.83
N LEU A 505 5.09 0.97 33.13
CA LEU A 505 3.73 0.48 33.26
C LEU A 505 3.77 -1.01 33.62
N GLU A 506 3.08 -1.42 34.70
CA GLU A 506 3.01 -2.83 35.08
C GLU A 506 2.11 -3.61 34.12
N LEU A 507 2.60 -4.77 33.65
CA LEU A 507 1.91 -5.62 32.68
C LEU A 507 0.50 -6.01 33.14
N HIS A 508 0.33 -6.29 34.43
CA HIS A 508 -0.96 -6.72 35.01
C HIS A 508 -2.06 -5.65 34.91
N GLU A 509 -1.71 -4.37 34.67
CA GLU A 509 -2.69 -3.29 34.53
C GLU A 509 -3.53 -3.44 33.25
N PHE A 510 -2.94 -4.03 32.20
CA PHE A 510 -3.59 -4.18 30.90
C PHE A 510 -3.59 -5.62 30.37
N CYS A 511 -2.85 -6.55 30.97
CA CYS A 511 -2.74 -7.94 30.53
C CYS A 511 -2.58 -8.89 31.74
N GLU A 512 -3.68 -9.46 32.22
CA GLU A 512 -3.66 -10.44 33.33
C GLU A 512 -3.36 -11.88 32.84
N GLN A 513 -3.67 -12.18 31.58
CA GLN A 513 -3.46 -13.50 30.98
C GLN A 513 -2.41 -13.41 29.88
N TYR A 514 -1.29 -14.10 30.05
CA TYR A 514 -0.18 -14.15 29.10
C TYR A 514 0.45 -15.54 29.07
N ALA A 515 1.18 -15.84 28.00
CA ALA A 515 2.06 -17.00 27.91
C ALA A 515 3.52 -16.53 28.01
N GLU A 516 4.33 -17.24 28.79
CA GLU A 516 5.79 -17.08 28.79
C GLU A 516 6.35 -17.59 27.46
N LEU A 517 7.19 -16.77 26.82
CA LEU A 517 7.94 -17.10 25.63
C LEU A 517 9.40 -17.36 25.99
N GLU A 518 10.06 -18.21 25.20
CA GLU A 518 11.51 -18.26 25.21
C GLU A 518 12.06 -16.89 24.74
N PRO A 519 13.01 -16.28 25.46
CA PRO A 519 13.57 -15.00 25.06
C PRO A 519 14.37 -15.13 23.75
N PRO A 520 14.48 -14.05 22.95
CA PRO A 520 15.30 -14.07 21.75
C PRO A 520 16.79 -14.24 22.13
N PRO A 521 17.63 -14.86 21.27
CA PRO A 521 19.03 -15.14 21.58
C PRO A 521 19.86 -13.91 22.00
N GLU A 522 19.50 -12.73 21.50
CA GLU A 522 20.19 -11.47 21.81
C GLU A 522 19.76 -10.86 23.16
N GLN A 523 18.67 -11.35 23.78
CA GLN A 523 18.13 -10.85 25.05
C GLN A 523 17.72 -11.98 26.00
N GLU A 524 18.52 -13.05 26.09
CA GLU A 524 18.24 -14.20 26.97
C GLU A 524 18.00 -13.82 28.45
N ALA A 525 18.53 -12.68 28.89
CA ALA A 525 18.38 -12.17 30.26
C ALA A 525 17.05 -11.47 30.56
N VAL A 526 16.24 -11.13 29.55
CA VAL A 526 14.98 -10.38 29.71
C VAL A 526 13.80 -11.31 29.43
N ARG A 527 12.86 -11.41 30.38
CA ARG A 527 11.63 -12.21 30.21
C ARG A 527 10.84 -11.70 29.01
N CYS A 528 10.26 -12.61 28.23
CA CYS A 528 9.44 -12.28 27.08
C CYS A 528 8.07 -12.95 27.23
N VAL A 529 6.99 -12.19 27.06
CA VAL A 529 5.62 -12.70 27.22
C VAL A 529 4.77 -12.38 26.01
N GLN A 530 3.84 -13.29 25.71
CA GLN A 530 2.80 -13.09 24.71
C GLN A 530 1.46 -12.86 25.40
N PRO A 531 0.80 -11.71 25.20
CA PRO A 531 -0.54 -11.49 25.72
C PRO A 531 -1.52 -12.55 25.21
N ARG A 532 -2.45 -12.96 26.07
CA ARG A 532 -3.63 -13.77 25.71
C ARG A 532 -4.90 -12.95 25.80
N ALA A 533 -4.94 -11.95 26.67
CA ALA A 533 -6.04 -11.02 26.78
C ALA A 533 -5.54 -9.59 27.06
N LEU A 534 -6.15 -8.60 26.41
CA LEU A 534 -5.95 -7.18 26.68
C LEU A 534 -7.17 -6.59 27.38
N LYS A 535 -6.94 -5.99 28.54
CA LYS A 535 -7.94 -5.26 29.33
C LYS A 535 -7.95 -3.80 28.90
N LEU A 536 -9.03 -3.38 28.25
CA LEU A 536 -9.19 -2.01 27.78
C LEU A 536 -10.04 -1.19 28.75
N THR A 537 -9.82 0.12 28.77
CA THR A 537 -10.64 1.09 29.52
C THR A 537 -11.24 2.13 28.56
N MET A 538 -12.19 2.92 29.05
CA MET A 538 -12.70 4.08 28.31
C MET A 538 -11.88 5.32 28.67
N PRO A 539 -11.36 6.09 27.69
CA PRO A 539 -10.67 7.32 27.97
C PRO A 539 -11.64 8.39 28.48
N ALA A 540 -11.17 9.28 29.35
CA ALA A 540 -11.98 10.39 29.85
C ALA A 540 -12.46 11.31 28.69
N PRO A 541 -13.59 12.03 28.85
CA PRO A 541 -14.10 12.92 27.80
C PRO A 541 -13.11 14.02 27.35
N THR A 542 -12.19 14.40 28.23
CA THR A 542 -11.12 15.38 27.99
C THR A 542 -9.98 14.85 27.12
N VAL A 543 -9.82 13.52 27.02
CA VAL A 543 -8.76 12.92 26.20
C VAL A 543 -9.08 13.11 24.71
N PRO A 544 -8.15 13.69 23.93
CA PRO A 544 -8.38 13.96 22.52
C PRO A 544 -8.42 12.66 21.70
N ASP A 545 -9.21 12.65 20.62
CA ASP A 545 -9.29 11.52 19.68
C ASP A 545 -7.98 11.30 18.89
N SER A 546 -7.08 12.29 18.93
CA SER A 546 -5.74 12.23 18.34
C SER A 546 -4.68 11.64 19.28
N SER A 547 -5.03 11.29 20.52
CA SER A 547 -4.09 10.66 21.47
C SER A 547 -3.55 9.35 20.89
N TYR A 548 -2.23 9.26 20.83
CA TYR A 548 -1.51 8.23 20.11
C TYR A 548 -0.42 7.61 20.97
N GLY A 549 -0.26 6.29 20.82
CA GLY A 549 0.79 5.51 21.47
C GLY A 549 1.31 4.46 20.51
N ARG A 550 2.60 4.13 20.64
CA ARG A 550 3.26 3.10 19.81
C ARG A 550 4.30 2.32 20.58
N TRP A 551 4.38 1.03 20.30
CA TRP A 551 5.47 0.17 20.77
C TRP A 551 6.78 0.50 20.05
N ILE A 552 7.90 0.36 20.77
CA ILE A 552 9.25 0.43 20.21
C ILE A 552 9.71 -1.01 20.01
N TRP A 553 9.58 -1.50 18.77
CA TRP A 553 9.80 -2.90 18.45
C TRP A 553 11.28 -3.24 18.28
N GLY A 554 11.68 -4.36 18.88
CA GLY A 554 12.85 -5.15 18.51
C GLY A 554 12.44 -6.39 17.70
N VAL A 555 13.43 -6.97 17.02
CA VAL A 555 13.29 -8.22 16.27
C VAL A 555 14.43 -9.16 16.65
N GLY A 556 14.11 -10.43 16.81
CA GLY A 556 15.10 -11.49 17.04
C GLY A 556 14.91 -12.62 16.04
N PHE A 557 16.00 -13.32 15.72
CA PHE A 557 16.01 -14.39 14.73
C PHE A 557 16.74 -15.62 15.23
N ARG A 558 16.21 -16.81 14.90
CA ARG A 558 16.85 -18.10 15.11
C ARG A 558 16.45 -19.05 13.98
N HIS A 559 17.33 -19.96 13.61
CA HIS A 559 17.00 -21.06 12.71
C HIS A 559 17.69 -22.33 13.18
N VAL A 560 17.17 -23.48 12.76
CA VAL A 560 17.76 -24.79 12.98
C VAL A 560 17.85 -25.49 11.62
N GLY A 561 18.98 -26.15 11.34
CA GLY A 561 19.25 -26.77 10.04
C GLY A 561 20.09 -25.89 9.12
N GLU A 562 20.31 -26.37 7.90
CA GLU A 562 21.09 -25.66 6.88
C GLU A 562 20.16 -24.92 5.92
N PRO A 563 20.36 -23.61 5.70
CA PRO A 563 19.57 -22.85 4.74
C PRO A 563 19.93 -23.22 3.30
N VAL A 564 19.02 -22.94 2.37
CA VAL A 564 19.31 -23.04 0.93
C VAL A 564 20.16 -21.85 0.54
N VAL A 565 21.37 -22.10 0.05
CA VAL A 565 22.22 -21.05 -0.53
C VAL A 565 21.75 -20.78 -1.96
N LEU A 566 21.49 -19.51 -2.27
CA LEU A 566 21.06 -19.05 -3.58
C LEU A 566 22.27 -18.49 -4.32
N ASP A 567 22.64 -19.13 -5.43
CA ASP A 567 23.85 -18.79 -6.19
C ASP A 567 23.76 -17.41 -6.84
N MET A 568 24.76 -16.56 -6.58
CA MET A 568 24.89 -15.25 -7.22
C MET A 568 25.41 -15.42 -8.66
N PRO A 569 24.81 -14.76 -9.67
CA PRO A 569 25.27 -14.88 -11.04
C PRO A 569 26.70 -14.35 -11.22
N ALA A 570 27.59 -15.17 -11.78
CA ALA A 570 28.98 -14.83 -12.03
C ALA A 570 29.12 -13.68 -13.06
N GLY A 571 30.13 -12.84 -12.88
CA GLY A 571 30.45 -11.72 -13.77
C GLY A 571 29.49 -10.52 -13.69
N GLY A 572 28.41 -10.60 -12.89
CA GLY A 572 27.45 -9.52 -12.70
C GLY A 572 27.91 -8.46 -11.69
N PRO A 573 27.45 -7.20 -11.82
CA PRO A 573 27.82 -6.12 -10.91
C PRO A 573 27.34 -6.37 -9.46
N TRP A 574 26.32 -7.21 -9.29
CA TRP A 574 25.73 -7.57 -8.00
C TRP A 574 26.63 -8.39 -7.08
N ALA A 575 27.61 -9.11 -7.63
CA ALA A 575 28.58 -9.87 -6.83
C ALA A 575 29.48 -8.97 -5.95
N SER A 576 29.59 -7.68 -6.29
CA SER A 576 30.29 -6.69 -5.45
C SER A 576 29.44 -6.13 -4.31
N VAL A 577 28.12 -6.31 -4.38
CA VAL A 577 27.15 -5.76 -3.42
C VAL A 577 26.68 -6.81 -2.43
N VAL A 578 26.31 -7.99 -2.92
CA VAL A 578 25.77 -9.08 -2.11
C VAL A 578 26.77 -10.21 -2.10
N SER A 579 27.33 -10.50 -0.94
CA SER A 579 28.30 -11.58 -0.76
C SER A 579 27.65 -12.93 -0.51
N GLU A 580 26.46 -12.93 0.14
CA GLU A 580 25.70 -14.16 0.39
C GLU A 580 24.20 -13.92 0.24
N PHE A 581 23.50 -14.89 -0.31
CA PHE A 581 22.04 -14.91 -0.40
C PHE A 581 21.53 -16.29 0.03
N ARG A 582 20.68 -16.32 1.07
CA ARG A 582 20.21 -17.56 1.70
C ARG A 582 18.69 -17.53 1.85
N ALA A 583 18.06 -18.68 1.67
CA ALA A 583 16.63 -18.89 1.91
C ALA A 583 16.41 -19.91 3.04
N PHE A 584 15.55 -19.53 3.97
CA PHE A 584 15.10 -20.30 5.12
C PHE A 584 13.67 -20.71 4.85
N THR A 585 13.43 -21.99 4.62
CA THR A 585 12.10 -22.48 4.23
C THR A 585 11.69 -23.71 5.04
N HIS A 586 10.40 -23.81 5.34
CA HIS A 586 9.79 -24.99 5.93
C HIS A 586 10.04 -26.24 5.08
N ARG A 587 9.99 -26.13 3.74
CA ARG A 587 10.34 -27.21 2.78
C ARG A 587 11.67 -27.89 3.10
N HIS A 588 12.70 -27.11 3.42
CA HIS A 588 14.05 -27.62 3.69
C HIS A 588 14.28 -27.90 5.19
N ARG A 589 13.22 -27.88 6.01
CA ARG A 589 13.28 -28.02 7.47
C ARG A 589 14.21 -27.00 8.14
N CYS A 590 14.33 -25.83 7.53
CA CYS A 590 15.14 -24.72 8.01
C CYS A 590 14.31 -23.43 7.99
N ALA A 591 13.10 -23.49 8.55
CA ALA A 591 12.31 -22.29 8.79
C ALA A 591 12.99 -21.40 9.83
N ARG A 592 12.68 -20.11 9.79
CA ARG A 592 13.27 -19.12 10.70
C ARG A 592 12.25 -18.75 11.77
N THR A 593 12.64 -18.92 13.01
CA THR A 593 11.91 -18.38 14.17
C THR A 593 12.18 -16.89 14.27
N VAL A 594 11.12 -16.10 14.31
CA VAL A 594 11.14 -14.64 14.41
C VAL A 594 10.43 -14.22 15.69
N TRP A 595 11.09 -13.41 16.49
CA TRP A 595 10.50 -12.72 17.64
C TRP A 595 10.21 -11.29 17.25
N ARG A 596 8.99 -10.83 17.48
CA ARG A 596 8.63 -9.40 17.47
C ARG A 596 8.27 -9.02 18.89
N TYR A 597 9.08 -8.18 19.51
CA TYR A 597 8.95 -7.88 20.93
C TYR A 597 9.21 -6.40 21.21
N ALA A 598 8.62 -5.89 22.29
CA ALA A 598 8.82 -4.53 22.74
C ALA A 598 8.87 -4.51 24.27
N GLY A 599 9.96 -4.00 24.84
CA GLY A 599 10.06 -3.69 26.27
C GLY A 599 9.68 -2.24 26.59
N GLU A 600 9.53 -1.41 25.56
CA GLU A 600 9.27 0.03 25.69
C GLU A 600 8.17 0.48 24.71
N PHE A 601 7.48 1.55 25.09
CA PHE A 601 6.50 2.24 24.25
C PHE A 601 6.63 3.76 24.41
N ALA A 602 6.21 4.48 23.38
CA ALA A 602 6.15 5.93 23.36
C ALA A 602 4.69 6.40 23.33
N VAL A 603 4.38 7.45 24.10
CA VAL A 603 3.06 8.09 24.17
C VAL A 603 3.18 9.54 23.76
N GLU A 604 2.35 9.98 22.82
CA GLU A 604 2.19 11.40 22.47
C GLU A 604 1.19 12.05 23.44
N ARG A 605 1.65 13.11 24.12
CA ARG A 605 0.90 13.83 25.16
C ARG A 605 0.55 15.23 24.69
N ASN A 606 -0.73 15.59 24.85
CA ASN A 606 -1.27 16.91 24.50
C ASN A 606 -1.76 17.61 25.77
N SER A 607 -0.90 17.77 26.78
CA SER A 607 -1.25 18.36 28.07
C SER A 607 -0.23 19.43 28.48
N ASP A 608 -0.73 20.59 28.92
CA ASP A 608 0.11 21.72 29.32
C ASP A 608 1.04 21.34 30.47
N GLY A 609 2.34 21.51 30.27
CA GLY A 609 3.38 21.23 31.28
C GLY A 609 3.97 19.82 31.25
N GLU A 610 3.44 18.89 30.45
CA GLU A 610 4.04 17.57 30.25
C GLU A 610 4.97 17.55 29.01
N PRO A 611 6.01 16.71 28.99
CA PRO A 611 6.75 16.44 27.76
C PRO A 611 5.77 15.88 26.71
N PRO A 612 5.72 16.46 25.51
CA PRO A 612 4.77 16.06 24.46
C PRO A 612 5.02 14.64 23.90
N ILE A 613 6.18 14.03 24.15
CA ILE A 613 6.39 12.60 23.96
C ILE A 613 7.09 12.06 25.21
N THR A 614 6.54 11.01 25.80
CA THR A 614 7.17 10.26 26.89
C THR A 614 7.42 8.82 26.47
N GLN A 615 8.56 8.27 26.91
CA GLN A 615 8.91 6.86 26.72
C GLN A 615 8.80 6.14 28.06
N HIS A 616 8.19 4.96 28.05
CA HIS A 616 7.96 4.16 29.24
C HIS A 616 8.35 2.71 28.95
N SER A 617 8.87 2.03 29.98
CA SER A 617 9.14 0.61 29.93
C SER A 617 7.94 -0.21 30.42
N VAL A 618 7.90 -1.50 30.06
CA VAL A 618 6.94 -2.45 30.65
C VAL A 618 7.65 -3.25 31.74
N THR A 619 7.01 -3.35 32.89
CA THR A 619 7.50 -4.14 34.03
C THR A 619 6.52 -5.24 34.41
N LEU A 620 7.04 -6.33 34.97
CA LEU A 620 6.26 -7.41 35.58
C LEU A 620 6.88 -7.72 36.93
N ASP A 621 6.13 -7.48 37.99
CA ASP A 621 6.59 -7.60 39.38
C ASP A 621 7.85 -6.74 39.62
N GLY A 622 7.88 -5.53 39.05
CA GLY A 622 9.00 -4.59 39.15
C GLY A 622 10.24 -4.91 38.30
N HIS A 623 10.22 -5.98 37.49
CA HIS A 623 11.32 -6.35 36.60
C HIS A 623 10.98 -6.05 35.14
N ALA A 624 11.96 -5.61 34.34
CA ALA A 624 11.75 -5.35 32.92
C ALA A 624 11.27 -6.61 32.17
N VAL A 625 10.24 -6.45 31.33
CA VAL A 625 9.67 -7.54 30.54
C VAL A 625 9.41 -7.07 29.11
N ASN A 626 9.66 -7.96 28.16
CA ASN A 626 9.32 -7.77 26.76
C ASN A 626 7.92 -8.32 26.47
N VAL A 627 7.07 -7.53 25.81
CA VAL A 627 5.75 -7.96 25.33
C VAL A 627 5.83 -8.17 23.82
N GLY A 628 5.38 -9.33 23.33
CA GLY A 628 5.58 -9.67 21.92
C GLY A 628 4.91 -10.96 21.48
N PHE A 629 5.39 -11.50 20.38
CA PHE A 629 4.97 -12.79 19.83
C PHE A 629 6.12 -13.45 19.07
N ILE A 630 6.01 -14.77 18.90
CA ILE A 630 6.95 -15.61 18.19
C ILE A 630 6.25 -16.31 17.04
N MET A 631 6.94 -16.48 15.91
CA MET A 631 6.44 -17.20 14.75
C MET A 631 7.57 -17.92 14.02
N ASP A 632 7.28 -19.09 13.45
CA ASP A 632 8.17 -19.76 12.51
C ASP A 632 7.70 -19.43 11.09
N VAL A 633 8.57 -18.81 10.30
CA VAL A 633 8.25 -18.28 8.97
C VAL A 633 9.32 -18.63 7.95
N ASP A 634 8.95 -18.55 6.68
CA ASP A 634 9.92 -18.56 5.61
C ASP A 634 10.54 -17.17 5.47
N SER A 635 11.84 -17.13 5.15
CA SER A 635 12.56 -15.87 5.02
C SER A 635 13.74 -15.97 4.09
N LEU A 636 14.20 -14.81 3.63
CA LEU A 636 15.44 -14.60 2.91
C LEU A 636 16.41 -13.84 3.82
N ALA A 637 17.70 -14.15 3.72
CA ALA A 637 18.76 -13.34 4.30
C ALA A 637 19.81 -13.02 3.25
N LEU A 638 20.23 -11.76 3.23
CA LEU A 638 21.33 -11.28 2.41
C LEU A 638 22.42 -10.71 3.28
N THR A 639 23.67 -11.04 2.94
CA THR A 639 24.84 -10.36 3.48
C THR A 639 25.31 -9.34 2.45
N VAL A 640 25.29 -8.06 2.84
CA VAL A 640 25.47 -6.92 1.94
C VAL A 640 26.73 -6.15 2.36
N GLY A 641 27.60 -5.87 1.41
CA GLY A 641 28.73 -4.99 1.61
C GLY A 641 28.28 -3.54 1.79
N SER A 642 28.82 -2.84 2.78
CA SER A 642 28.54 -1.41 2.97
C SER A 642 29.03 -0.60 1.74
N PRO A 643 28.23 0.37 1.25
CA PRO A 643 28.57 1.11 0.04
C PRO A 643 29.81 1.96 0.22
N ASP A 644 30.73 1.89 -0.74
CA ASP A 644 31.92 2.74 -0.75
C ASP A 644 31.62 4.08 -1.45
N ILE A 645 31.05 5.03 -0.70
CA ILE A 645 30.65 6.34 -1.21
C ILE A 645 31.84 7.30 -1.15
N ILE A 646 32.97 6.92 -1.76
CA ILE A 646 34.19 7.74 -1.75
C ILE A 646 34.03 9.00 -2.60
N SER A 647 33.10 9.01 -3.55
CA SER A 647 32.77 10.20 -4.36
C SER A 647 31.40 10.03 -5.03
N PRO A 648 30.29 10.54 -4.43
CA PRO A 648 28.99 10.52 -5.09
C PRO A 648 29.04 11.37 -6.36
N ASN A 649 28.26 11.01 -7.38
CA ASN A 649 28.08 11.90 -8.53
C ASN A 649 27.26 13.14 -8.12
N ALA A 650 27.26 14.18 -8.96
CA ALA A 650 26.59 15.44 -8.63
C ALA A 650 25.10 15.25 -8.29
N SER A 651 24.37 14.42 -9.05
CA SER A 651 22.94 14.17 -8.82
C SER A 651 22.65 13.43 -7.51
N LEU A 652 23.48 12.45 -7.14
CA LEU A 652 23.36 11.76 -5.86
C LEU A 652 23.71 12.72 -4.71
N LEU A 653 24.73 13.55 -4.87
CA LEU A 653 25.11 14.54 -3.85
C LEU A 653 23.99 15.58 -3.63
N GLN A 654 23.40 16.10 -4.71
CA GLN A 654 22.24 17.01 -4.68
C GLN A 654 21.08 16.43 -3.87
N SER A 655 20.77 15.16 -4.10
CA SER A 655 19.75 14.40 -3.37
C SER A 655 20.09 14.24 -1.88
N LEU A 656 21.31 13.74 -1.59
CA LEU A 656 21.73 13.40 -0.24
C LEU A 656 21.77 14.63 0.68
N ARG A 657 22.19 15.80 0.18
CA ARG A 657 22.27 17.04 0.96
C ARG A 657 20.93 17.46 1.54
N VAL A 658 19.87 17.46 0.72
CA VAL A 658 18.51 17.82 1.16
C VAL A 658 17.93 16.72 2.06
N ALA A 659 18.09 15.46 1.67
CA ALA A 659 17.60 14.34 2.46
C ALA A 659 18.28 14.26 3.84
N ARG A 660 19.56 14.63 3.95
CA ARG A 660 20.30 14.68 5.21
C ARG A 660 19.82 15.81 6.11
N MET A 661 19.62 17.02 5.57
CA MET A 661 19.04 18.13 6.31
C MET A 661 17.65 17.74 6.86
N GLU A 662 16.79 17.14 6.02
CA GLU A 662 15.48 16.65 6.44
C GLU A 662 15.61 15.62 7.57
N PHE A 663 16.52 14.65 7.44
CA PHE A 663 16.77 13.64 8.48
C PHE A 663 17.18 14.25 9.81
N LEU A 664 18.12 15.21 9.79
CA LEU A 664 18.62 15.87 11.00
C LEU A 664 17.52 16.67 11.70
N ILE A 665 16.66 17.35 10.94
CA ILE A 665 15.53 18.11 11.50
C ILE A 665 14.43 17.16 11.98
N ARG A 666 14.10 16.11 11.23
CA ARG A 666 12.99 15.21 11.55
C ARG A 666 13.30 14.26 12.71
N SER A 667 14.52 13.73 12.75
CA SER A 667 14.92 12.60 13.60
C SER A 667 16.09 12.92 14.55
N GLY A 668 16.69 14.11 14.44
CA GLY A 668 17.81 14.51 15.30
C GLY A 668 17.42 14.55 16.78
N ARG A 669 18.13 13.79 17.62
CA ARG A 669 17.77 13.59 19.05
C ARG A 669 17.56 14.90 19.82
N ARG A 670 18.41 15.90 19.59
CA ARG A 670 18.32 17.20 20.27
C ARG A 670 17.07 17.97 19.85
N LEU A 671 16.85 18.11 18.54
CA LEU A 671 15.66 18.82 18.04
C LEU A 671 14.36 18.07 18.36
N CYS A 672 14.36 16.74 18.38
CA CYS A 672 13.24 15.94 18.86
C CYS A 672 12.90 16.23 20.33
N GLY A 673 13.89 16.53 21.17
CA GLY A 673 13.66 16.95 22.56
C GLY A 673 13.12 18.38 22.70
N LEU A 674 13.52 19.29 21.80
CA LEU A 674 13.11 20.70 21.82
C LEU A 674 11.75 20.94 21.15
N VAL A 675 11.48 20.27 20.04
CA VAL A 675 10.25 20.39 19.23
C VAL A 675 9.71 18.98 18.98
N PRO A 676 8.92 18.40 19.89
CA PRO A 676 8.65 16.95 19.83
C PRO A 676 7.57 16.55 18.82
N SER A 677 6.73 17.47 18.36
CA SER A 677 5.84 17.26 17.22
C SER A 677 6.65 16.99 15.95
N ARG A 678 6.57 15.75 15.43
CA ARG A 678 7.20 15.37 14.15
C ARG A 678 6.70 16.25 13.00
N PHE A 679 5.40 16.53 13.01
CA PHE A 679 4.75 17.39 12.02
C PHE A 679 5.37 18.78 12.00
N THR A 680 5.51 19.42 13.17
CA THR A 680 6.11 20.75 13.28
C THR A 680 7.57 20.74 12.81
N ARG A 681 8.34 19.69 13.09
CA ARG A 681 9.72 19.55 12.58
C ARG A 681 9.77 19.41 11.05
N GLU A 682 8.87 18.62 10.46
CA GLU A 682 8.74 18.52 8.99
C GLU A 682 8.44 19.90 8.36
N TRP A 683 7.62 20.72 9.02
CA TRP A 683 7.37 22.10 8.60
C TRP A 683 8.57 23.02 8.76
N LEU A 684 9.28 22.96 9.87
CA LEU A 684 10.49 23.75 10.09
C LEU A 684 11.53 23.49 8.99
N HIS A 685 11.70 22.23 8.58
CA HIS A 685 12.56 21.88 7.45
C HIS A 685 12.13 22.57 6.15
N GLN A 686 10.85 22.45 5.77
CA GLN A 686 10.31 23.00 4.52
C GLN A 686 10.39 24.54 4.47
N VAL A 687 10.04 25.18 5.58
CA VAL A 687 10.09 26.64 5.72
C VAL A 687 11.54 27.14 5.68
N LEU A 688 12.44 26.51 6.43
CA LEU A 688 13.86 26.87 6.44
C LEU A 688 14.49 26.74 5.06
N LEU A 689 14.25 25.61 4.39
CA LEU A 689 14.75 25.37 3.03
C LEU A 689 14.23 26.44 2.05
N SER A 690 12.95 26.82 2.16
CA SER A 690 12.35 27.88 1.34
C SER A 690 13.02 29.24 1.55
N VAL A 691 13.22 29.64 2.81
CA VAL A 691 13.91 30.90 3.15
C VAL A 691 15.33 30.90 2.60
N LEU A 692 16.08 29.81 2.79
CA LEU A 692 17.46 29.73 2.33
C LEU A 692 17.57 29.82 0.80
N ILE A 693 16.68 29.18 0.06
CA ILE A 693 16.67 29.23 -1.41
C ILE A 693 16.32 30.64 -1.91
N VAL A 694 15.29 31.28 -1.33
CA VAL A 694 14.87 32.64 -1.71
C VAL A 694 15.95 33.66 -1.42
N GLN A 695 16.59 33.59 -0.26
CA GLN A 695 17.63 34.56 0.13
C GLN A 695 18.97 34.30 -0.58
N SER A 696 19.19 33.07 -1.07
CA SER A 696 20.40 32.68 -1.82
C SER A 696 20.26 32.88 -3.33
N GLN A 697 19.54 33.91 -3.80
CA GLN A 697 19.45 34.16 -5.26
C GLN A 697 20.76 34.68 -5.86
N THR A 698 21.56 35.42 -5.09
CA THR A 698 22.78 36.09 -5.57
C THR A 698 24.06 35.62 -4.89
N CYS A 699 23.97 34.81 -3.82
CA CYS A 699 25.09 34.26 -3.07
C CYS A 699 24.86 32.79 -2.72
N SER A 700 25.86 32.14 -2.11
CA SER A 700 25.77 30.75 -1.68
C SER A 700 24.87 30.58 -0.44
N ILE A 701 24.35 29.37 -0.21
CA ILE A 701 23.51 29.07 0.97
C ILE A 701 24.28 29.30 2.27
N GLU A 702 25.58 28.95 2.28
CA GLU A 702 26.47 29.16 3.43
C GLU A 702 26.58 30.65 3.80
N GLU A 703 26.90 31.50 2.81
CA GLU A 703 27.00 32.95 3.01
C GLU A 703 25.67 33.56 3.46
N THR A 704 24.56 33.11 2.87
CA THR A 704 23.22 33.54 3.25
C THR A 704 22.93 33.23 4.72
N LEU A 705 23.13 31.97 5.14
CA LEU A 705 22.88 31.56 6.52
C LEU A 705 23.79 32.30 7.50
N GLY A 706 25.06 32.53 7.13
CA GLY A 706 26.03 33.26 7.96
C GLY A 706 25.71 34.74 8.14
N ARG A 707 25.01 35.38 7.18
CA ARG A 707 24.62 36.80 7.25
C ARG A 707 23.35 37.06 8.06
N LEU A 708 22.42 36.11 8.07
CA LEU A 708 21.14 36.26 8.76
C LEU A 708 21.33 36.08 10.27
N SER A 709 20.88 37.05 11.07
CA SER A 709 20.74 36.85 12.52
C SER A 709 19.58 35.89 12.84
N ASP A 710 19.51 35.34 14.05
CA ASP A 710 18.40 34.47 14.46
C ASP A 710 17.04 35.19 14.43
N ASP A 711 17.01 36.50 14.77
CA ASP A 711 15.80 37.31 14.66
C ASP A 711 15.37 37.53 13.21
N GLN A 712 16.32 37.81 12.30
CA GLN A 712 16.03 37.94 10.88
C GLN A 712 15.53 36.62 10.29
N LEU A 713 16.19 35.52 10.63
CA LEU A 713 15.80 34.18 10.18
C LEU A 713 14.42 33.82 10.71
N ARG A 714 14.10 34.12 11.98
CA ARG A 714 12.78 33.94 12.56
C ARG A 714 11.70 34.66 11.76
N THR A 715 11.90 35.96 11.48
CA THR A 715 10.94 36.77 10.72
C THR A 715 10.71 36.18 9.33
N LEU A 716 11.79 35.89 8.59
CA LEU A 716 11.69 35.31 7.26
C LEU A 716 11.00 33.94 7.25
N MET A 717 11.28 33.09 8.24
CA MET A 717 10.61 31.79 8.37
C MET A 717 9.12 31.94 8.66
N LEU A 718 8.72 32.89 9.51
CA LEU A 718 7.30 33.14 9.77
C LEU A 718 6.58 33.75 8.55
N ASP A 719 7.25 34.63 7.81
CA ASP A 719 6.69 35.22 6.59
C ASP A 719 6.56 34.18 5.48
N ALA A 720 7.59 33.35 5.27
CA ALA A 720 7.50 32.20 4.37
C ALA A 720 6.41 31.21 4.82
N ALA A 721 6.24 31.00 6.13
CA ALA A 721 5.17 30.16 6.65
C ALA A 721 3.78 30.73 6.30
N ARG A 722 3.59 32.05 6.43
CA ARG A 722 2.36 32.76 6.06
C ARG A 722 2.10 32.74 4.56
N GLU A 723 3.10 33.00 3.73
CA GLU A 723 2.93 33.11 2.28
C GLU A 723 2.77 31.75 1.59
N VAL A 724 3.50 30.73 2.04
CA VAL A 724 3.48 29.38 1.43
C VAL A 724 2.35 28.52 2.01
N PHE A 725 1.96 28.76 3.27
CA PHE A 725 1.02 27.91 4.00
C PHE A 725 -0.14 28.66 4.65
N GLY A 726 0.00 29.94 5.02
CA GLY A 726 -1.07 30.74 5.61
C GLY A 726 -2.18 31.18 4.64
N VAL A 727 -1.96 31.20 3.32
CA VAL A 727 -2.92 31.83 2.37
C VAL A 727 -4.21 31.03 2.12
N LEU A 728 -4.41 29.84 2.71
CA LEU A 728 -5.76 29.23 2.77
C LEU A 728 -6.59 29.75 3.95
N ALA A 729 -5.96 30.45 4.89
CA ALA A 729 -6.56 31.09 6.03
C ALA A 729 -6.07 32.54 6.08
N LEU A 730 -6.79 33.46 5.41
CA LEU A 730 -6.96 34.90 5.78
C LEU A 730 -7.37 35.70 4.52
N GLY A 731 -8.64 36.09 4.47
CA GLY A 731 -9.03 37.31 3.78
C GLY A 731 -8.52 38.49 4.60
N ASP A 732 -7.67 39.34 4.01
CA ASP A 732 -7.13 40.51 4.71
C ASP A 732 -8.27 41.48 5.04
N SER A 733 -8.46 41.73 6.33
CA SER A 733 -9.25 42.84 6.86
C SER A 733 -8.47 44.13 6.67
N ASP A 734 -8.90 44.97 5.74
CA ASP A 734 -8.34 46.32 5.49
C ASP A 734 -8.73 47.35 6.58
N ASP A 735 -9.03 46.90 7.81
CA ASP A 735 -9.30 47.77 8.95
C ASP A 735 -8.32 47.47 10.09
N GLY A 736 -7.41 48.41 10.34
CA GLY A 736 -6.23 48.27 11.19
C GLY A 736 -6.44 48.12 12.71
N ARG A 737 -7.40 47.32 13.18
CA ARG A 737 -7.58 46.95 14.61
C ARG A 737 -8.18 45.56 14.79
N ASP A 738 -7.44 44.53 14.38
CA ASP A 738 -7.27 43.23 15.04
C ASP A 738 -6.55 42.33 14.03
N ARG A 739 -5.29 41.99 14.29
CA ARG A 739 -4.60 40.94 13.52
C ARG A 739 -5.36 39.64 13.81
N GLY A 740 -6.13 39.15 12.85
CA GLY A 740 -6.86 37.89 12.95
C GLY A 740 -5.94 36.75 13.40
N ASP A 741 -6.48 35.82 14.18
CA ASP A 741 -5.76 34.66 14.71
C ASP A 741 -4.94 33.98 13.59
N ASP A 742 -3.61 34.01 13.71
CA ASP A 742 -2.69 33.29 12.82
C ASP A 742 -3.14 31.81 12.75
N ALA A 743 -3.10 31.19 11.55
CA ALA A 743 -3.44 29.77 11.39
C ALA A 743 -2.67 28.92 12.41
N GLY A 744 -3.31 27.89 13.00
CA GLY A 744 -2.72 27.12 14.10
C GLY A 744 -1.30 26.62 13.81
N LEU A 745 -1.03 26.24 12.56
CA LEU A 745 0.32 25.85 12.12
C LEU A 745 1.37 26.96 12.31
N ILE A 746 1.03 28.21 12.01
CA ILE A 746 1.94 29.37 12.18
C ILE A 746 2.19 29.59 13.68
N VAL A 747 1.16 29.41 14.52
CA VAL A 747 1.30 29.49 15.98
C VAL A 747 2.27 28.42 16.48
N ASP A 748 2.16 27.17 16.02
CA ASP A 748 3.07 26.08 16.39
C ASP A 748 4.51 26.36 15.93
N ILE A 749 4.69 26.82 14.69
CA ILE A 749 6.02 27.17 14.15
C ILE A 749 6.61 28.31 14.96
N SER A 750 5.83 29.35 15.26
CA SER A 750 6.26 30.49 16.08
C SER A 750 6.65 30.06 17.48
N ALA A 751 5.85 29.21 18.12
CA ALA A 751 6.14 28.64 19.42
C ALA A 751 7.44 27.81 19.39
N ALA A 752 7.61 26.95 18.38
CA ALA A 752 8.82 26.14 18.20
C ALA A 752 10.07 27.00 17.97
N LEU A 753 9.99 28.04 17.14
CA LEU A 753 11.08 29.00 16.90
C LEU A 753 11.37 29.87 18.13
N GLY A 754 10.43 29.96 19.08
CA GLY A 754 10.60 30.61 20.38
C GLY A 754 11.44 29.81 21.38
N VAL A 755 11.59 28.49 21.18
CA VAL A 755 12.32 27.60 22.10
C VAL A 755 13.83 27.81 21.98
N THR A 756 14.49 28.05 23.12
CA THR A 756 15.95 28.22 23.20
C THR A 756 16.68 26.98 22.68
N GLY A 757 17.63 27.18 21.77
CA GLY A 757 18.44 26.11 21.17
C GLY A 757 17.93 25.61 19.81
N VAL A 758 16.69 25.91 19.43
CA VAL A 758 16.13 25.45 18.13
C VAL A 758 16.90 26.02 16.95
N PHE A 759 17.22 27.32 16.94
CA PHE A 759 18.01 27.92 15.85
C PHE A 759 19.41 27.33 15.71
N ALA A 760 20.06 26.95 16.82
CA ALA A 760 21.37 26.31 16.77
C ALA A 760 21.30 24.95 16.07
N GLU A 761 20.29 24.14 16.39
CA GLU A 761 20.06 22.84 15.76
C GLU A 761 19.60 22.98 14.29
N LEU A 762 18.75 23.96 13.96
CA LEU A 762 18.34 24.26 12.59
C LEU A 762 19.52 24.71 11.72
N ARG A 763 20.37 25.60 12.23
CA ARG A 763 21.59 26.05 11.53
C ARG A 763 22.56 24.89 11.32
N SER A 764 22.76 24.07 12.36
CA SER A 764 23.60 22.87 12.28
C SER A 764 23.09 21.91 11.20
N ALA A 765 21.78 21.63 11.16
CA ALA A 765 21.19 20.78 10.13
C ALA A 765 21.31 21.37 8.72
N ALA A 766 21.18 22.70 8.56
CA ALA A 766 21.31 23.37 7.27
C ALA A 766 22.72 23.25 6.66
N THR A 767 23.77 23.04 7.47
CA THR A 767 25.14 22.80 6.96
C THR A 767 25.23 21.62 6.00
N ALA A 768 24.32 20.65 6.13
CA ALA A 768 24.23 19.52 5.21
C ALA A 768 23.92 19.93 3.77
N LEU A 769 23.43 21.16 3.52
CA LEU A 769 23.12 21.65 2.16
C LEU A 769 24.36 21.97 1.32
N TRP A 770 25.54 22.13 1.93
CA TRP A 770 26.79 22.38 1.21
C TRP A 770 27.96 21.50 1.67
N ALA A 771 27.80 20.77 2.78
CA ALA A 771 28.76 19.78 3.21
C ALA A 771 28.83 18.59 2.23
N ASP A 772 29.99 17.94 2.22
CA ASP A 772 30.18 16.65 1.58
C ASP A 772 29.97 15.52 2.60
N PRO A 773 29.50 14.33 2.16
CA PRO A 773 29.31 13.20 3.06
C PRO A 773 30.61 12.81 3.78
N ASP A 774 30.54 12.76 5.11
CA ASP A 774 31.63 12.33 5.98
C ASP A 774 31.23 11.08 6.80
N GLU A 775 32.03 10.70 7.79
CA GLU A 775 31.72 9.53 8.63
C GLU A 775 30.43 9.73 9.46
N ASP A 776 30.03 10.97 9.77
CA ASP A 776 28.79 11.24 10.52
C ASP A 776 27.54 10.94 9.68
N TRP A 777 27.66 10.99 8.35
CA TRP A 777 26.58 10.61 7.43
C TRP A 777 26.50 9.10 7.26
N ARG A 778 27.59 8.37 7.54
CA ARG A 778 27.77 6.97 7.14
C ARG A 778 26.63 6.06 7.60
N ARG A 779 26.30 6.07 8.90
CA ARG A 779 25.22 5.24 9.45
C ARG A 779 23.87 5.50 8.78
N TRP A 780 23.57 6.76 8.48
CA TRP A 780 22.33 7.16 7.82
C TRP A 780 22.31 6.70 6.35
N ILE A 781 23.43 6.86 5.63
CA ILE A 781 23.49 6.40 4.24
C ILE A 781 23.45 4.88 4.16
N ASP A 782 24.11 4.16 5.08
CA ASP A 782 24.05 2.69 5.14
C ASP A 782 22.60 2.21 5.32
N GLU A 783 21.84 2.79 6.26
CA GLU A 783 20.43 2.45 6.43
C GLU A 783 19.59 2.75 5.18
N ARG A 784 19.84 3.90 4.53
CA ARG A 784 19.18 4.29 3.28
C ARG A 784 19.50 3.33 2.12
N TYR A 785 20.76 2.92 2.02
CA TYR A 785 21.25 1.98 1.02
C TYR A 785 20.60 0.61 1.18
N LEU A 786 20.60 0.08 2.41
CA LEU A 786 20.00 -1.22 2.72
C LEU A 786 18.48 -1.21 2.54
N THR A 787 17.80 -0.13 2.95
CA THR A 787 16.37 0.02 2.72
C THR A 787 16.05 0.03 1.23
N THR A 788 16.84 0.75 0.42
CA THR A 788 16.67 0.82 -1.04
C THR A 788 16.84 -0.56 -1.68
N LEU A 789 17.89 -1.31 -1.33
CA LEU A 789 18.12 -2.66 -1.84
C LEU A 789 17.00 -3.63 -1.43
N ALA A 790 16.65 -3.64 -0.14
CA ALA A 790 15.64 -4.55 0.37
C ALA A 790 14.27 -4.30 -0.27
N SER A 791 13.93 -3.01 -0.49
CA SER A 791 12.68 -2.63 -1.16
C SER A 791 12.68 -3.06 -2.63
N ALA A 792 13.82 -2.93 -3.34
CA ALA A 792 13.97 -3.41 -4.72
C ALA A 792 13.89 -4.94 -4.82
N ILE A 793 14.40 -5.67 -3.83
CA ILE A 793 14.26 -7.12 -3.75
C ILE A 793 12.80 -7.51 -3.60
N VAL A 794 12.05 -6.88 -2.68
CA VAL A 794 10.60 -7.16 -2.52
C VAL A 794 9.83 -6.88 -3.81
N GLU A 795 10.11 -5.78 -4.50
CA GLU A 795 9.51 -5.45 -5.80
C GLU A 795 9.86 -6.49 -6.89
N ALA A 796 11.12 -6.95 -6.91
CA ALA A 796 11.56 -8.00 -7.82
C ALA A 796 10.89 -9.36 -7.51
N VAL A 797 10.65 -9.67 -6.24
CA VAL A 797 9.88 -10.87 -5.82
C VAL A 797 8.45 -10.77 -6.35
N GLN A 798 7.77 -9.62 -6.17
CA GLN A 798 6.43 -9.39 -6.70
C GLN A 798 6.36 -9.56 -8.22
N SER A 799 7.35 -9.02 -8.93
CA SER A 799 7.42 -9.09 -10.39
C SER A 799 7.72 -10.50 -10.90
N LEU A 800 8.57 -11.26 -10.20
CA LEU A 800 8.93 -12.62 -10.57
C LEU A 800 7.81 -13.62 -10.23
N CYS A 801 7.09 -13.38 -9.14
CA CYS A 801 6.05 -14.23 -8.59
C CYS A 801 4.71 -13.45 -8.47
N PRO A 802 4.04 -13.13 -9.58
CA PRO A 802 2.83 -12.29 -9.56
C PRO A 802 1.62 -12.93 -8.87
N GLU A 803 1.63 -14.25 -8.64
CA GLU A 803 0.56 -14.97 -7.95
C GLU A 803 0.64 -14.93 -6.43
N VAL A 804 1.74 -14.42 -5.87
CA VAL A 804 1.90 -14.23 -4.43
C VAL A 804 1.92 -12.74 -4.12
N ASP A 805 1.45 -12.38 -2.92
CA ASP A 805 1.46 -10.99 -2.45
C ASP A 805 2.75 -10.72 -1.67
N ALA A 806 3.70 -10.02 -2.32
CA ALA A 806 4.95 -9.64 -1.70
C ALA A 806 4.78 -8.50 -0.67
N THR A 807 3.61 -7.86 -0.60
CA THR A 807 3.32 -6.85 0.43
C THR A 807 3.24 -7.46 1.83
N ASP A 808 3.14 -8.78 1.94
CA ASP A 808 3.23 -9.53 3.19
C ASP A 808 4.67 -9.83 3.67
N LEU A 809 5.67 -9.39 2.91
CA LEU A 809 7.07 -9.48 3.34
C LEU A 809 7.44 -8.33 4.30
N ARG A 810 8.28 -8.63 5.29
CA ARG A 810 8.76 -7.69 6.31
C ARG A 810 10.27 -7.60 6.23
N ILE A 811 10.79 -6.38 6.13
CA ILE A 811 12.21 -6.10 5.99
C ILE A 811 12.80 -5.75 7.36
N ASP A 812 13.84 -6.46 7.78
CA ASP A 812 14.64 -6.13 8.94
C ASP A 812 16.10 -5.93 8.54
N LEU A 813 16.69 -4.86 9.07
CA LEU A 813 18.05 -4.43 8.74
C LEU A 813 18.88 -4.47 10.01
N SER A 814 20.00 -5.19 9.98
CA SER A 814 20.99 -5.24 11.05
C SER A 814 22.38 -4.92 10.50
N MET A 815 23.14 -4.12 11.25
CA MET A 815 24.49 -3.70 10.88
C MET A 815 25.50 -4.50 11.68
N GLY A 816 26.47 -5.14 11.02
CA GLY A 816 27.57 -5.83 11.70
C GLY A 816 28.46 -4.85 12.48
N SER A 817 28.91 -5.27 13.66
CA SER A 817 29.75 -4.48 14.58
C SER A 817 31.26 -4.71 14.42
N GLY A 818 31.69 -5.47 13.40
CA GLY A 818 33.08 -5.86 13.17
C GLY A 818 33.92 -4.85 12.37
N SER A 819 35.23 -4.78 12.66
CA SER A 819 36.15 -3.73 12.17
C SER A 819 36.89 -4.02 10.86
N GLU A 820 36.84 -5.22 10.29
CA GLU A 820 37.68 -5.56 9.12
C GLU A 820 36.92 -5.65 7.78
N GLN A 821 35.61 -5.96 7.80
CA GLN A 821 34.69 -5.78 6.67
C GLN A 821 33.30 -5.44 7.22
N ARG A 822 32.77 -4.26 6.90
CA ARG A 822 31.44 -3.80 7.36
C ARG A 822 30.35 -4.49 6.54
N LEU A 823 30.05 -5.74 6.90
CA LEU A 823 28.93 -6.49 6.34
C LEU A 823 27.66 -6.15 7.12
N ALA A 824 26.60 -5.85 6.37
CA ALA A 824 25.25 -5.69 6.90
C ALA A 824 24.41 -6.92 6.55
N GLN A 825 23.39 -7.18 7.35
CA GLN A 825 22.44 -8.25 7.10
C GLN A 825 21.06 -7.65 6.83
N VAL A 826 20.45 -8.12 5.74
CA VAL A 826 19.09 -7.80 5.33
C VAL A 826 18.28 -9.07 5.44
N ASP A 827 17.31 -9.08 6.33
CA ASP A 827 16.39 -10.19 6.51
C ASP A 827 15.02 -9.79 5.97
N ILE A 828 14.42 -10.64 5.13
CA ILE A 828 13.10 -10.43 4.55
C ILE A 828 12.27 -11.65 4.90
N SER A 829 11.33 -11.50 5.84
CA SER A 829 10.51 -12.60 6.34
C SER A 829 9.05 -12.45 5.95
N GLU A 830 8.34 -13.55 5.75
CA GLU A 830 6.89 -13.54 5.66
C GLU A 830 6.25 -13.16 7.02
N ASP A 831 5.04 -12.60 7.00
CA ASP A 831 4.34 -12.07 8.20
C ASP A 831 3.33 -13.06 8.81
N GLU A 832 3.25 -14.30 8.29
CA GLU A 832 2.34 -15.36 8.77
C GLU A 832 3.08 -16.67 9.08
N PRO A 833 2.68 -17.39 10.16
CA PRO A 833 3.32 -18.62 10.57
C PRO A 833 3.12 -19.77 9.56
N GLY A 834 4.16 -20.59 9.41
CA GLY A 834 4.15 -21.76 8.54
C GLY A 834 4.34 -21.46 7.05
N GLY A 835 4.48 -20.19 6.69
CA GLY A 835 4.79 -19.69 5.36
C GLY A 835 3.57 -19.44 4.45
N LEU A 836 3.54 -18.25 3.84
CA LEU A 836 2.66 -17.81 2.75
C LEU A 836 3.07 -18.40 1.39
N GLY A 837 4.26 -19.00 1.32
CA GLY A 837 4.79 -19.61 0.10
C GLY A 837 5.32 -18.59 -0.91
N VAL A 838 5.47 -17.33 -0.51
CA VAL A 838 6.09 -16.26 -1.32
C VAL A 838 7.58 -16.60 -1.50
N VAL A 839 8.26 -16.91 -0.40
CA VAL A 839 9.69 -17.24 -0.39
C VAL A 839 9.94 -18.58 -1.09
N GLU A 840 9.09 -19.59 -0.87
CA GLU A 840 9.20 -20.87 -1.58
C GLU A 840 9.05 -20.69 -3.11
N ALA A 841 8.04 -19.93 -3.55
CA ALA A 841 7.82 -19.65 -4.97
C ALA A 841 8.98 -18.86 -5.60
N LEU A 842 9.59 -17.95 -4.84
CA LEU A 842 10.82 -17.27 -5.25
C LEU A 842 11.96 -18.26 -5.44
N VAL A 843 12.22 -19.13 -4.46
CA VAL A 843 13.34 -20.08 -4.51
C VAL A 843 13.21 -20.97 -5.75
N ASP A 844 12.01 -21.50 -6.03
CA ASP A 844 11.79 -22.34 -7.20
C ASP A 844 12.12 -21.61 -8.51
N ARG A 845 11.67 -20.35 -8.68
CA ARG A 845 11.96 -19.55 -9.88
C ARG A 845 13.39 -19.04 -9.95
N TYR A 846 14.00 -18.76 -8.81
CA TYR A 846 15.37 -18.28 -8.73
C TYR A 846 16.33 -19.37 -9.20
N VAL A 847 16.13 -20.61 -8.75
CA VAL A 847 16.97 -21.75 -9.16
C VAL A 847 16.89 -21.99 -10.68
N GLU A 848 15.76 -21.70 -11.32
CA GLU A 848 15.61 -21.80 -12.79
C GLU A 848 16.37 -20.71 -13.58
N ASP A 849 16.44 -19.48 -13.06
CA ASP A 849 17.08 -18.33 -13.72
C ASP A 849 17.46 -17.21 -12.71
N PRO A 850 18.63 -17.30 -12.05
CA PRO A 850 19.09 -16.28 -11.10
C PRO A 850 19.31 -14.91 -11.76
N ARG A 851 19.75 -14.89 -13.03
CA ARG A 851 20.01 -13.65 -13.78
C ARG A 851 18.72 -12.87 -14.00
N ARG A 852 17.62 -13.54 -14.32
CA ARG A 852 16.30 -12.91 -14.45
C ARG A 852 15.86 -12.22 -13.16
N PHE A 853 16.07 -12.82 -11.99
CA PHE A 853 15.73 -12.19 -10.72
C PHE A 853 16.50 -10.88 -10.51
N TRP A 854 17.83 -10.91 -10.69
CA TRP A 854 18.66 -9.70 -10.54
C TRP A 854 18.38 -8.64 -11.61
N ALA A 855 17.98 -9.03 -12.82
CA ALA A 855 17.49 -8.09 -13.84
C ALA A 855 16.18 -7.40 -13.42
N LEU A 856 15.30 -8.09 -12.68
CA LEU A 856 14.11 -7.48 -12.08
C LEU A 856 14.48 -6.52 -10.94
N VAL A 857 15.49 -6.85 -10.13
CA VAL A 857 16.04 -5.90 -9.13
C VAL A 857 16.62 -4.65 -9.82
N GLU A 858 17.35 -4.81 -10.93
CA GLU A 858 17.81 -3.68 -11.76
C GLU A 858 16.65 -2.85 -12.30
N THR A 859 15.56 -3.50 -12.71
CA THR A 859 14.36 -2.83 -13.23
C THR A 859 13.66 -2.03 -12.14
N ALA A 860 13.52 -2.60 -10.93
CA ALA A 860 12.95 -1.91 -9.76
C ALA A 860 13.78 -0.69 -9.32
N LEU A 861 15.11 -0.75 -9.48
CA LEU A 861 16.01 0.38 -9.25
C LEU A 861 16.23 1.27 -10.49
N GLY A 862 15.50 1.00 -11.59
CA GLY A 862 15.50 1.79 -12.81
C GLY A 862 14.84 3.15 -12.65
N GLN A 863 14.77 3.93 -13.73
CA GLN A 863 13.99 5.17 -13.74
C GLN A 863 12.51 4.85 -13.52
N CYS A 864 11.87 5.54 -12.58
CA CYS A 864 10.44 5.37 -12.34
C CYS A 864 9.58 6.15 -13.34
N ASP A 865 8.27 5.90 -13.36
CA ASP A 865 7.34 6.57 -14.27
C ASP A 865 7.32 8.09 -14.10
N GLY A 866 7.46 8.61 -12.87
CA GLY A 866 7.55 10.05 -12.63
C GLY A 866 8.79 10.68 -13.28
N GLU A 867 9.95 10.00 -13.22
CA GLU A 867 11.17 10.45 -13.91
C GLU A 867 11.04 10.35 -15.43
N ARG A 868 10.38 9.29 -15.92
CA ARG A 868 10.09 9.11 -17.36
C ARG A 868 9.16 10.21 -17.87
N VAL A 869 8.11 10.56 -17.12
CA VAL A 869 7.20 11.66 -17.46
C VAL A 869 7.95 12.99 -17.48
N ASP A 870 8.81 13.29 -16.49
CA ASP A 870 9.63 14.51 -16.50
C ASP A 870 10.52 14.61 -17.74
N GLU A 871 11.25 13.54 -18.07
CA GLU A 871 12.12 13.49 -19.24
C GLU A 871 11.32 13.68 -20.55
N ASN A 872 10.19 12.99 -20.71
CA ASN A 872 9.37 13.06 -21.91
C ASN A 872 8.64 14.40 -22.05
N MET A 873 8.13 14.98 -20.97
CA MET A 873 7.46 16.30 -20.98
C MET A 873 8.44 17.42 -21.36
N ARG A 874 9.67 17.38 -20.85
CA ARG A 874 10.74 18.31 -21.27
C ARG A 874 11.04 18.20 -22.75
N ARG A 875 11.21 16.97 -23.24
CA ARG A 875 11.51 16.72 -24.65
C ARG A 875 10.30 17.02 -25.55
N PHE A 876 9.08 16.89 -25.05
CA PHE A 876 7.90 17.40 -25.75
C PHE A 876 7.95 18.92 -25.88
N LEU A 877 8.27 19.66 -24.81
CA LEU A 877 8.33 21.13 -24.86
C LEU A 877 9.38 21.65 -25.85
N THR A 878 10.49 20.94 -26.06
CA THR A 878 11.48 21.32 -27.08
C THR A 878 10.98 21.08 -28.51
N LEU A 879 10.10 20.10 -28.71
CA LEU A 879 9.56 19.72 -30.02
C LEU A 879 8.19 20.33 -30.33
N ALA A 880 7.44 20.81 -29.32
CA ALA A 880 6.07 21.29 -29.45
C ALA A 880 5.90 22.41 -30.48
N GLY A 881 6.95 23.20 -30.70
CA GLY A 881 6.97 24.27 -31.70
C GLY A 881 7.37 23.85 -33.13
N SER A 882 7.67 22.56 -33.35
CA SER A 882 8.20 22.03 -34.62
C SER A 882 7.24 21.04 -35.29
N PRO A 883 7.04 21.09 -36.62
CA PRO A 883 6.28 20.08 -37.34
C PRO A 883 6.93 18.68 -37.25
N PRO A 884 6.15 17.58 -37.25
CA PRO A 884 4.68 17.52 -37.35
C PRO A 884 3.95 17.71 -36.02
N ILE A 885 4.66 17.78 -34.89
CA ILE A 885 4.06 17.85 -33.54
C ILE A 885 3.23 19.14 -33.38
N ALA A 886 3.76 20.28 -33.82
CA ALA A 886 3.06 21.56 -33.75
C ALA A 886 1.68 21.54 -34.45
N ASP A 887 1.59 20.89 -35.60
CA ASP A 887 0.36 20.81 -36.40
C ASP A 887 -0.72 20.00 -35.68
N HIS A 888 -0.33 18.88 -35.05
CA HIS A 888 -1.25 18.04 -34.28
C HIS A 888 -1.70 18.69 -32.97
N VAL A 889 -0.83 19.45 -32.31
CA VAL A 889 -1.21 20.23 -31.11
C VAL A 889 -2.26 21.28 -31.44
N GLU A 890 -2.15 21.96 -32.58
CA GLU A 890 -3.15 22.95 -33.02
C GLU A 890 -4.49 22.29 -33.40
N GLN A 891 -4.47 21.10 -34.00
CA GLN A 891 -5.68 20.31 -34.25
C GLN A 891 -6.43 19.96 -32.95
N ILE A 892 -5.71 19.64 -31.88
CA ILE A 892 -6.33 19.39 -30.56
C ILE A 892 -6.99 20.66 -30.00
N ARG A 893 -6.33 21.82 -30.12
CA ARG A 893 -6.84 23.11 -29.60
C ARG A 893 -8.07 23.62 -30.33
N THR A 894 -8.15 23.34 -31.63
CA THR A 894 -9.22 23.82 -32.51
C THR A 894 -10.40 22.84 -32.62
N ALA A 895 -10.28 21.64 -32.05
CA ALA A 895 -11.35 20.65 -32.07
C ALA A 895 -12.60 21.15 -31.35
N ASP A 896 -13.75 21.13 -32.05
CA ASP A 896 -15.03 21.64 -31.57
C ASP A 896 -15.99 20.55 -31.08
N ASN A 897 -15.64 19.28 -31.31
CA ASN A 897 -16.42 18.12 -30.93
C ASN A 897 -15.53 16.95 -30.47
N LEU A 898 -16.14 15.99 -29.77
CA LEU A 898 -15.44 14.85 -29.19
C LEU A 898 -14.75 13.97 -30.25
N ALA A 899 -15.41 13.72 -31.39
CA ALA A 899 -14.85 12.87 -32.45
C ALA A 899 -13.57 13.47 -33.06
N GLY A 900 -13.59 14.77 -33.38
CA GLY A 900 -12.43 15.49 -33.88
C GLY A 900 -11.29 15.56 -32.86
N LEU A 901 -11.62 15.74 -31.58
CA LEU A 901 -10.63 15.71 -30.49
C LEU A 901 -9.96 14.35 -30.37
N THR A 902 -10.72 13.26 -30.43
CA THR A 902 -10.21 11.88 -30.39
C THR A 902 -9.27 11.59 -31.56
N GLU A 903 -9.63 11.99 -32.78
CA GLU A 903 -8.78 11.81 -33.95
C GLU A 903 -7.47 12.60 -33.85
N ALA A 904 -7.55 13.86 -33.39
CA ALA A 904 -6.37 14.72 -33.21
C ALA A 904 -5.38 14.12 -32.18
N TRP A 905 -5.88 13.59 -31.06
CA TRP A 905 -5.07 12.88 -30.08
C TRP A 905 -4.42 11.60 -30.64
N GLN A 906 -5.15 10.82 -31.45
CA GLN A 906 -4.60 9.64 -32.09
C GLN A 906 -3.41 9.98 -33.02
N ARG A 907 -3.54 11.05 -33.82
CA ARG A 907 -2.46 11.52 -34.68
C ARG A 907 -1.26 12.04 -33.90
N LEU A 908 -1.49 12.81 -32.83
CA LEU A 908 -0.42 13.27 -31.96
C LEU A 908 0.34 12.08 -31.35
N ARG A 909 -0.34 11.03 -30.87
CA ARG A 909 0.32 9.83 -30.32
C ARG A 909 1.27 9.16 -31.32
N ILE A 910 0.88 9.07 -32.58
CA ILE A 910 1.72 8.52 -33.65
C ILE A 910 2.96 9.41 -33.85
N ALA A 911 2.77 10.73 -33.96
CA ALA A 911 3.87 11.68 -34.15
C ALA A 911 4.85 11.69 -32.97
N LEU A 912 4.34 11.60 -31.73
CA LEU A 912 5.17 11.47 -30.53
C LEU A 912 6.03 10.19 -30.58
N PHE A 913 5.41 9.05 -30.92
CA PHE A 913 6.11 7.77 -31.05
C PHE A 913 7.20 7.80 -32.14
N GLU A 914 6.92 8.43 -33.28
CA GLU A 914 7.89 8.62 -34.37
C GLU A 914 9.06 9.53 -33.95
N ALA A 915 8.81 10.56 -33.15
CA ALA A 915 9.82 11.44 -32.58
C ALA A 915 10.65 10.81 -31.45
N GLY A 916 10.33 9.58 -31.05
CA GLY A 916 11.00 8.85 -29.97
C GLY A 916 10.64 9.35 -28.58
N LEU A 917 9.46 9.95 -28.43
CA LEU A 917 8.82 10.24 -27.14
C LEU A 917 7.94 9.06 -26.73
N ALA A 918 7.76 8.87 -25.42
CA ALA A 918 6.77 7.94 -24.91
C ALA A 918 5.37 8.35 -25.39
N SER A 919 4.60 7.37 -25.86
CA SER A 919 3.20 7.52 -26.29
C SER A 919 2.26 6.71 -25.39
N ASP A 920 2.69 6.45 -24.16
CA ASP A 920 1.93 5.75 -23.14
C ASP A 920 0.86 6.65 -22.50
N HIS A 921 -0.05 6.03 -21.76
CA HIS A 921 -1.20 6.72 -21.17
C HIS A 921 -0.78 7.80 -20.17
N ALA A 922 0.29 7.57 -19.40
CA ALA A 922 0.82 8.54 -18.46
C ALA A 922 1.23 9.85 -19.15
N MET A 923 1.94 9.76 -20.28
CA MET A 923 2.32 10.93 -21.07
C MET A 923 1.10 11.66 -21.65
N VAL A 924 0.14 10.92 -22.23
CA VAL A 924 -1.08 11.52 -22.82
C VAL A 924 -1.92 12.25 -21.76
N SER A 925 -2.10 11.62 -20.60
CA SER A 925 -2.84 12.20 -19.49
C SER A 925 -2.16 13.49 -19.01
N ALA A 926 -0.84 13.45 -18.74
CA ALA A 926 -0.07 14.63 -18.34
C ALA A 926 -0.15 15.78 -19.36
N LEU A 927 -0.10 15.48 -20.67
CA LEU A 927 -0.29 16.48 -21.71
C LEU A 927 -1.70 17.08 -21.66
N SER A 928 -2.74 16.26 -21.57
CA SER A 928 -4.14 16.73 -21.57
C SER A 928 -4.51 17.57 -20.35
N THR A 929 -4.02 17.20 -19.16
CA THR A 929 -4.39 17.83 -17.89
C THR A 929 -3.58 19.09 -17.61
N ARG A 930 -2.39 19.23 -18.21
CA ARG A 930 -1.46 20.34 -17.90
C ARG A 930 -1.29 21.31 -19.05
N LEU A 931 -0.90 20.82 -20.23
CA LEU A 931 -0.45 21.65 -21.36
C LEU A 931 -1.52 21.86 -22.43
N LEU A 932 -2.31 20.83 -22.74
CA LEU A 932 -3.29 20.78 -23.83
C LEU A 932 -4.73 20.84 -23.33
N ARG A 933 -4.95 21.54 -22.20
CA ARG A 933 -6.29 21.79 -21.65
C ARG A 933 -7.15 22.62 -22.62
N PRO A 934 -8.48 22.51 -22.56
CA PRO A 934 -9.38 23.42 -23.27
C PRO A 934 -9.03 24.88 -22.96
N GLY A 935 -8.88 25.72 -23.99
CA GLY A 935 -8.46 27.12 -23.84
C GLY A 935 -6.95 27.34 -23.65
N SER A 936 -6.14 26.29 -23.69
CA SER A 936 -4.67 26.41 -23.68
C SER A 936 -4.14 27.05 -24.97
N SER A 937 -2.98 27.69 -24.88
CA SER A 937 -2.30 28.31 -26.02
C SER A 937 -0.79 28.08 -25.94
N ARG A 938 -0.07 28.39 -27.03
CA ARG A 938 1.39 28.32 -27.09
C ARG A 938 2.09 29.15 -26.00
N ALA A 939 1.44 30.21 -25.50
CA ALA A 939 1.98 31.00 -24.38
C ALA A 939 2.19 30.16 -23.11
N LEU A 940 1.35 29.12 -22.91
CA LEU A 940 1.46 28.21 -21.78
C LEU A 940 2.70 27.32 -21.86
N GLU A 941 2.96 26.74 -23.05
CA GLU A 941 4.14 25.91 -23.29
C GLU A 941 5.43 26.71 -23.06
N VAL A 942 5.47 27.96 -23.55
CA VAL A 942 6.61 28.87 -23.36
C VAL A 942 6.81 29.21 -21.88
N LEU A 943 5.73 29.48 -21.15
CA LEU A 943 5.80 29.73 -19.71
C LEU A 943 6.33 28.50 -18.94
N VAL A 944 5.81 27.31 -19.24
CA VAL A 944 6.24 26.07 -18.57
C VAL A 944 7.70 25.76 -18.89
N ALA A 945 8.13 25.90 -20.15
CA ALA A 945 9.53 25.70 -20.53
C ALA A 945 10.48 26.67 -19.82
N GLU A 946 10.07 27.93 -19.64
CA GLU A 946 10.86 28.92 -18.90
C GLU A 946 10.94 28.61 -17.41
N LEU A 947 9.82 28.22 -16.78
CA LEU A 947 9.78 27.81 -15.38
C LEU A 947 10.73 26.64 -15.14
N ILE A 948 10.69 25.62 -16.00
CA ILE A 948 11.58 24.46 -15.92
C ILE A 948 13.05 24.88 -16.02
N ARG A 949 13.39 25.72 -17.01
CA ARG A 949 14.78 26.20 -17.17
C ARG A 949 15.27 26.97 -15.94
N ARG A 950 14.43 27.86 -15.38
CA ARG A 950 14.76 28.59 -14.15
C ARG A 950 14.98 27.65 -12.97
N TRP A 951 14.18 26.60 -12.87
CA TRP A 951 14.33 25.59 -11.84
C TRP A 951 15.65 24.81 -12.00
N ASP A 952 16.01 24.41 -13.22
CA ASP A 952 17.30 23.76 -13.53
C ASP A 952 18.49 24.66 -13.18
N ASP A 953 18.44 25.93 -13.58
CA ASP A 953 19.49 26.92 -13.28
C ASP A 953 19.67 27.08 -11.76
N MET A 954 18.57 27.07 -10.99
CA MET A 954 18.61 27.14 -9.53
C MET A 954 19.23 25.90 -8.90
N GLU A 955 18.80 24.69 -9.29
CA GLU A 955 19.34 23.43 -8.77
C GLU A 955 20.83 23.28 -9.10
N SER A 956 21.23 23.61 -10.33
CA SER A 956 22.63 23.57 -10.75
C SER A 956 23.49 24.56 -9.99
N ARG A 957 22.98 25.77 -9.72
CA ARG A 957 23.71 26.82 -9.00
C ARG A 957 23.85 26.52 -7.51
N LEU A 958 22.79 26.00 -6.89
CA LEU A 958 22.76 25.73 -5.45
C LEU A 958 23.34 24.35 -5.10
N GLY A 959 23.40 23.42 -6.05
CA GLY A 959 23.93 22.08 -5.83
C GLY A 959 23.04 21.21 -4.93
N ILE A 960 21.72 21.42 -4.97
CA ILE A 960 20.71 20.67 -4.20
C ILE A 960 19.44 20.42 -5.05
N ASP A 961 18.70 19.35 -4.73
CA ASP A 961 17.34 19.12 -5.28
C ASP A 961 16.36 20.15 -4.69
N ILE A 962 15.50 20.77 -5.50
CA ILE A 962 14.50 21.73 -5.01
C ILE A 962 13.10 21.13 -5.17
N GLU A 963 12.31 21.05 -4.10
CA GLU A 963 10.93 20.55 -4.17
C GLU A 963 10.03 21.52 -4.95
N LEU A 964 9.08 20.97 -5.72
CA LEU A 964 8.14 21.73 -6.56
C LEU A 964 7.49 22.91 -5.83
N ARG A 965 7.08 22.73 -4.57
CA ARG A 965 6.41 23.77 -3.79
C ARG A 965 7.35 24.93 -3.46
N VAL A 966 8.58 24.62 -3.12
CA VAL A 966 9.62 25.62 -2.82
C VAL A 966 9.95 26.40 -4.09
N PHE A 967 10.08 25.72 -5.22
CA PHE A 967 10.25 26.37 -6.51
C PHE A 967 9.04 27.25 -6.89
N ALA A 968 7.81 26.75 -6.70
CA ALA A 968 6.59 27.48 -7.00
C ALA A 968 6.48 28.78 -6.19
N TYR A 969 6.90 28.76 -4.92
CA TYR A 969 7.00 29.95 -4.09
C TYR A 969 7.99 30.97 -4.67
N VAL A 970 9.22 30.54 -4.97
CA VAL A 970 10.26 31.41 -5.55
C VAL A 970 9.80 32.00 -6.89
N ALA A 971 9.15 31.19 -7.73
CA ALA A 971 8.64 31.61 -9.02
C ALA A 971 7.45 32.60 -8.88
N ALA A 972 6.58 32.40 -7.88
CA ALA A 972 5.48 33.32 -7.58
C ALA A 972 5.96 34.68 -7.04
N SER A 973 7.18 34.76 -6.49
CA SER A 973 7.78 36.04 -6.08
C SER A 973 8.19 36.93 -7.28
N ASP A 974 8.25 36.40 -8.51
CA ASP A 974 8.54 37.18 -9.72
C ASP A 974 7.25 37.83 -10.28
N PRO A 975 7.16 39.18 -10.33
CA PRO A 975 5.99 39.89 -10.85
C PRO A 975 5.68 39.61 -12.33
N ASP A 976 6.68 39.27 -13.16
CA ASP A 976 6.45 38.92 -14.56
C ASP A 976 5.79 37.55 -14.72
N ILE A 977 6.26 36.56 -13.96
CA ILE A 977 5.65 35.22 -13.90
C ILE A 977 4.19 35.34 -13.44
N CYS A 978 3.95 36.11 -12.38
CA CYS A 978 2.59 36.36 -11.87
C CYS A 978 1.65 36.95 -12.93
N ARG A 979 2.08 37.99 -13.65
CA ARG A 979 1.27 38.60 -14.72
C ARG A 979 0.94 37.61 -15.83
N ARG A 980 1.89 36.74 -16.20
CA ARG A 980 1.68 35.74 -17.26
C ARG A 980 0.75 34.61 -16.82
N ILE A 981 0.84 34.17 -15.57
CA ILE A 981 -0.11 33.19 -15.00
C ILE A 981 -1.53 33.76 -15.02
N GLN A 982 -1.71 35.01 -14.61
CA GLN A 982 -3.02 35.69 -14.63
C GLN A 982 -3.60 35.80 -16.06
N ALA A 983 -2.75 36.07 -17.05
CA ALA A 983 -3.16 36.12 -18.45
C ALA A 983 -3.61 34.75 -18.98
N VAL A 984 -2.94 33.67 -18.59
CA VAL A 984 -3.32 32.29 -18.96
C VAL A 984 -4.62 31.86 -18.28
N ALA A 985 -4.82 32.25 -17.02
CA ALA A 985 -5.93 31.82 -16.18
C ALA A 985 -7.21 32.69 -16.28
N GLN A 986 -7.33 33.52 -17.32
CA GLN A 986 -8.52 34.32 -17.63
C GLN A 986 -9.05 35.20 -16.46
N GLY A 987 -8.15 35.87 -15.73
CA GLY A 987 -8.50 37.10 -15.01
C GLY A 987 -9.07 36.97 -13.58
N GLN A 988 -8.97 35.83 -12.90
CA GLN A 988 -9.13 35.85 -11.44
C GLN A 988 -7.86 36.40 -10.77
N THR A 989 -7.93 37.64 -10.28
CA THR A 989 -6.90 38.23 -9.42
C THR A 989 -6.91 37.53 -8.06
N GLY A 990 -6.14 36.45 -7.93
CA GLY A 990 -5.96 35.74 -6.67
C GLY A 990 -4.79 36.27 -5.83
N GLN A 991 -4.93 36.16 -4.51
CA GLN A 991 -3.86 36.31 -3.51
C GLN A 991 -2.66 35.39 -3.81
N PRO A 992 -1.42 35.69 -3.35
CA PRO A 992 -0.17 34.96 -3.66
C PRO A 992 -0.24 33.42 -3.66
N GLY A 993 -1.03 32.83 -2.76
CA GLY A 993 -1.22 31.38 -2.66
C GLY A 993 -1.93 30.75 -3.85
N TRP A 994 -2.80 31.50 -4.55
CA TRP A 994 -3.44 31.03 -5.76
C TRP A 994 -2.43 30.86 -6.90
N GLN A 995 -1.48 31.81 -7.06
CA GLN A 995 -0.41 31.70 -8.06
C GLN A 995 0.47 30.47 -7.81
N ILE A 996 0.85 30.23 -6.55
CA ILE A 996 1.60 29.03 -6.15
C ILE A 996 0.83 27.77 -6.55
N GLY A 997 -0.48 27.73 -6.26
CA GLY A 997 -1.36 26.64 -6.66
C GLY A 997 -1.41 26.42 -8.18
N GLN A 998 -1.47 27.49 -8.97
CA GLN A 998 -1.44 27.40 -10.43
C GLN A 998 -0.10 26.85 -10.95
N ILE A 999 1.03 27.27 -10.39
CA ILE A 999 2.35 26.75 -10.77
C ILE A 999 2.46 25.26 -10.43
N ILE A 1000 1.99 24.84 -9.25
CA ILE A 1000 1.95 23.42 -8.86
C ILE A 1000 1.04 22.61 -9.80
N GLY A 1001 -0.07 23.20 -10.27
CA GLY A 1001 -0.96 22.55 -11.24
C GLY A 1001 -0.38 22.47 -12.66
N LEU A 1002 0.56 23.35 -13.01
CA LEU A 1002 1.21 23.39 -14.32
C LEU A 1002 2.44 22.48 -14.40
N LEU A 1003 3.21 22.42 -13.33
CA LEU A 1003 4.46 21.65 -13.23
C LEU A 1003 4.23 20.32 -12.52
N TRP A 1004 5.15 19.38 -12.70
CA TRP A 1004 5.14 18.07 -12.06
C TRP A 1004 6.28 17.95 -11.06
N SER A 1005 6.18 16.98 -10.15
CA SER A 1005 7.22 16.73 -9.14
C SER A 1005 8.44 16.06 -9.74
N ARG A 1006 9.61 16.30 -9.16
CA ARG A 1006 10.90 15.71 -9.55
C ARG A 1006 11.84 15.57 -8.35
N GLY A 1007 13.04 15.02 -8.57
CA GLY A 1007 14.07 14.86 -7.55
C GLY A 1007 13.87 13.61 -6.68
N TYR A 1008 14.59 13.54 -5.56
CA TYR A 1008 14.68 12.33 -4.75
C TYR A 1008 13.35 11.87 -4.14
N ARG A 1009 12.39 12.76 -3.91
CA ARG A 1009 11.07 12.39 -3.37
C ARG A 1009 10.25 11.54 -4.34
N VAL A 1010 10.33 11.85 -5.64
CA VAL A 1010 9.69 11.04 -6.69
C VAL A 1010 10.36 9.67 -6.80
N ARG A 1011 11.69 9.62 -6.74
CA ARG A 1011 12.46 8.37 -6.73
C ARG A 1011 12.13 7.50 -5.52
N SER A 1012 12.10 8.11 -4.34
CA SER A 1012 11.81 7.40 -3.09
C SER A 1012 10.39 6.83 -3.04
N TYR A 1013 9.45 7.47 -3.73
CA TYR A 1013 8.06 7.05 -3.73
C TYR A 1013 7.78 5.86 -4.65
N ALA A 1014 8.50 5.80 -5.77
CA ALA A 1014 8.39 4.67 -6.69
C ALA A 1014 8.86 3.35 -6.05
N LEU A 1015 9.66 3.42 -4.99
CA LEU A 1015 10.20 2.26 -4.30
C LEU A 1015 10.04 2.40 -2.79
N GLN A 1016 8.91 1.96 -2.25
CA GLN A 1016 8.60 2.07 -0.82
C GLN A 1016 8.49 0.71 -0.16
N ALA A 1017 8.98 0.65 1.08
CA ALA A 1017 8.70 -0.45 2.00
C ALA A 1017 7.79 0.03 3.12
N TYR A 1018 6.81 -0.80 3.47
CA TYR A 1018 5.98 -0.60 4.64
C TYR A 1018 6.33 -1.64 5.71
N SER A 1019 6.41 -1.20 6.96
CA SER A 1019 6.46 -2.11 8.12
C SER A 1019 5.65 -1.54 9.26
N PRO A 1020 4.83 -2.37 9.95
CA PRO A 1020 4.14 -1.94 11.15
C PRO A 1020 5.06 -1.85 12.37
N PHE A 1021 6.30 -2.34 12.27
CA PHE A 1021 7.24 -2.47 13.39
C PHE A 1021 8.29 -1.36 13.44
N ARG A 1022 8.64 -0.75 12.30
CA ARG A 1022 9.63 0.32 12.22
C ARG A 1022 9.34 1.31 11.09
N ASP A 1023 9.83 2.53 11.25
CA ASP A 1023 9.95 3.51 10.18
C ASP A 1023 11.28 3.26 9.43
N TYR A 1024 11.27 3.34 8.09
CA TYR A 1024 12.49 3.23 7.27
C TYR A 1024 12.96 4.61 6.77
N GLU A 1025 14.25 4.73 6.49
CA GLU A 1025 14.76 5.88 5.74
C GLU A 1025 14.25 5.85 4.28
N PRO A 1026 13.86 7.01 3.71
CA PRO A 1026 13.36 7.06 2.33
C PRO A 1026 14.38 6.49 1.33
N THR A 1027 13.95 5.71 0.34
CA THR A 1027 14.86 5.09 -0.63
C THR A 1027 15.48 6.10 -1.62
N ASP A 1028 16.59 5.75 -2.28
CA ASP A 1028 17.06 6.47 -3.47
C ASP A 1028 17.85 5.54 -4.40
N ARG A 1029 17.29 5.26 -5.59
CA ARG A 1029 17.91 4.40 -6.61
C ARG A 1029 19.28 4.89 -7.08
N LEU A 1030 19.60 6.18 -6.94
CA LEU A 1030 20.90 6.72 -7.37
C LEU A 1030 22.07 6.14 -6.58
N LEU A 1031 21.81 5.59 -5.38
CA LEU A 1031 22.79 4.82 -4.60
C LEU A 1031 23.30 3.57 -5.35
N PHE A 1032 22.51 3.03 -6.28
CA PHE A 1032 22.83 1.86 -7.09
C PHE A 1032 23.09 2.20 -8.56
N ALA A 1033 23.17 3.49 -8.93
CA ALA A 1033 23.33 3.89 -10.34
C ALA A 1033 24.56 3.28 -11.01
N ARG A 1034 25.67 3.10 -10.28
CA ARG A 1034 26.91 2.46 -10.76
C ARG A 1034 26.77 0.94 -10.95
N VAL A 1035 25.85 0.30 -10.22
CA VAL A 1035 25.57 -1.14 -10.30
C VAL A 1035 24.66 -1.42 -11.49
N ILE A 1036 23.63 -0.61 -11.69
CA ILE A 1036 22.58 -0.81 -12.72
C ILE A 1036 23.03 -0.35 -14.10
N ARG A 1037 23.79 0.75 -14.14
CA ARG A 1037 24.47 1.22 -15.35
C ARG A 1037 25.96 1.17 -15.05
N PRO A 1038 26.58 -0.04 -15.04
CA PRO A 1038 28.03 -0.09 -15.06
C PRO A 1038 28.49 0.73 -16.28
N PRO A 1039 29.62 1.45 -16.20
CA PRO A 1039 30.17 2.17 -17.34
C PRO A 1039 30.58 1.16 -18.42
N GLU A 1040 29.61 0.64 -19.17
CA GLU A 1040 29.79 -0.23 -20.31
C GLU A 1040 30.12 0.62 -21.53
N MET A 1041 31.20 0.28 -22.22
CA MET A 1041 31.55 0.87 -23.52
C MET A 1041 30.55 0.41 -24.58
N THR A 1042 29.36 1.01 -24.71
CA THR A 1042 28.35 0.61 -25.72
C THR A 1042 28.96 0.28 -27.10
N VAL A 1043 28.66 -0.89 -27.65
CA VAL A 1043 29.19 -1.30 -28.96
C VAL A 1043 28.39 -0.60 -30.05
N ASP A 1044 29.06 0.06 -31.00
CA ASP A 1044 28.40 0.63 -32.17
C ASP A 1044 28.02 -0.49 -33.15
N GLY A 1045 26.73 -0.79 -33.23
CA GLY A 1045 26.16 -1.82 -34.12
C GLY A 1045 26.20 -1.47 -35.60
N THR A 1046 26.74 -0.31 -35.97
CA THR A 1046 27.02 0.06 -37.37
C THR A 1046 28.47 -0.21 -37.79
N GLY A 1047 29.36 -0.48 -36.84
CA GLY A 1047 30.78 -0.73 -37.09
C GLY A 1047 31.04 -2.08 -37.78
N PRO A 1048 32.05 -2.22 -38.64
CA PRO A 1048 32.30 -3.45 -39.40
C PRO A 1048 32.69 -4.67 -38.54
N GLN A 1049 33.14 -4.46 -37.30
CA GLN A 1049 33.53 -5.50 -36.35
C GLN A 1049 32.59 -5.58 -35.12
N TRP A 1050 31.40 -4.97 -35.21
CA TRP A 1050 30.48 -4.90 -34.08
C TRP A 1050 30.18 -6.27 -33.48
N ARG A 1051 30.01 -7.30 -34.32
CA ARG A 1051 29.68 -8.65 -33.89
C ARG A 1051 30.79 -9.29 -33.06
N GLN A 1052 32.03 -9.17 -33.50
CA GLN A 1052 33.19 -9.74 -32.80
C GLN A 1052 33.43 -9.06 -31.44
N GLU A 1053 33.19 -7.75 -31.37
CA GLU A 1053 33.24 -6.99 -30.11
C GLU A 1053 32.15 -7.44 -29.13
N VAL A 1054 30.93 -7.69 -29.63
CA VAL A 1054 29.84 -8.27 -28.82
C VAL A 1054 30.21 -9.67 -28.32
N ASP A 1055 30.74 -10.53 -29.18
CA ASP A 1055 31.11 -11.90 -28.81
C ASP A 1055 32.25 -11.95 -27.77
N ASN A 1056 33.24 -11.06 -27.86
CA ASN A 1056 34.29 -10.92 -26.85
C ASN A 1056 33.70 -10.58 -25.48
N ARG A 1057 32.74 -9.64 -25.46
CA ARG A 1057 32.12 -9.19 -24.20
C ARG A 1057 31.17 -10.19 -23.62
N LEU A 1058 30.40 -10.87 -24.46
CA LEU A 1058 29.58 -11.99 -24.01
C LEU A 1058 30.43 -13.12 -23.42
N ARG A 1059 31.67 -13.32 -23.90
CA ARG A 1059 32.63 -14.25 -23.26
C ARG A 1059 33.15 -13.75 -21.92
N GLU A 1060 33.43 -12.46 -21.77
CA GLU A 1060 34.03 -11.89 -20.56
C GLU A 1060 33.01 -11.59 -19.45
N ALA A 1061 31.84 -11.07 -19.80
CA ALA A 1061 30.85 -10.53 -18.87
C ALA A 1061 29.46 -11.17 -19.03
N ALA A 1062 29.25 -12.05 -20.00
CA ALA A 1062 27.96 -12.65 -20.35
C ALA A 1062 26.85 -11.65 -20.74
N THR A 1063 27.13 -10.34 -20.79
CA THR A 1063 26.21 -9.29 -21.23
C THR A 1063 26.90 -8.30 -22.16
N ALA A 1064 26.13 -7.71 -23.09
CA ALA A 1064 26.61 -6.62 -23.94
C ALA A 1064 25.46 -5.68 -24.34
N THR A 1065 25.79 -4.41 -24.56
CA THR A 1065 24.86 -3.39 -25.08
C THR A 1065 25.31 -2.89 -26.45
N ILE A 1066 24.41 -2.97 -27.45
CA ILE A 1066 24.65 -2.59 -28.84
C ILE A 1066 23.79 -1.38 -29.18
N ARG A 1067 24.38 -0.29 -29.67
CA ARG A 1067 23.65 0.91 -30.11
C ARG A 1067 23.57 0.96 -31.63
N VAL A 1068 22.37 1.25 -32.13
CA VAL A 1068 22.09 1.40 -33.57
C VAL A 1068 21.27 2.66 -33.84
N PRO A 1069 21.37 3.30 -35.01
CA PRO A 1069 20.71 4.58 -35.27
C PRO A 1069 19.19 4.47 -35.49
N THR A 1070 18.68 3.36 -36.04
CA THR A 1070 17.25 3.20 -36.34
C THR A 1070 16.73 1.81 -35.98
N THR A 1071 15.40 1.68 -35.87
CA THR A 1071 14.71 0.40 -35.65
C THR A 1071 14.98 -0.62 -36.75
N ALA A 1072 15.18 -0.17 -37.99
CA ALA A 1072 15.54 -1.04 -39.11
C ALA A 1072 16.92 -1.68 -38.93
N TYR A 1073 17.93 -0.91 -38.49
CA TYR A 1073 19.24 -1.45 -38.13
C TYR A 1073 19.13 -2.40 -36.93
N GLY A 1074 18.33 -2.05 -35.93
CA GLY A 1074 18.11 -2.89 -34.76
C GLY A 1074 17.48 -4.24 -35.09
N ALA A 1075 16.50 -4.26 -36.00
CA ALA A 1075 15.92 -5.50 -36.49
C ALA A 1075 16.96 -6.39 -37.19
N ASN A 1076 17.94 -5.81 -37.90
CA ASN A 1076 19.01 -6.57 -38.53
C ASN A 1076 19.99 -7.16 -37.49
N VAL A 1077 20.42 -6.36 -36.51
CA VAL A 1077 21.28 -6.81 -35.40
C VAL A 1077 20.62 -7.97 -34.63
N ILE A 1078 19.35 -7.83 -34.27
CA ILE A 1078 18.59 -8.87 -33.55
C ILE A 1078 18.52 -10.15 -34.39
N ARG A 1079 18.25 -10.04 -35.71
CA ARG A 1079 18.24 -11.21 -36.60
C ARG A 1079 19.60 -11.91 -36.64
N GLN A 1080 20.70 -11.18 -36.73
CA GLN A 1080 22.04 -11.79 -36.74
C GLN A 1080 22.35 -12.53 -35.43
N LEU A 1081 21.98 -11.96 -34.28
CA LEU A 1081 22.14 -12.62 -32.98
C LEU A 1081 21.29 -13.90 -32.85
N LEU A 1082 20.09 -13.91 -33.45
CA LEU A 1082 19.22 -15.09 -33.47
C LEU A 1082 19.71 -16.21 -34.42
N ILE A 1083 20.48 -15.87 -35.46
CA ILE A 1083 20.91 -16.82 -36.50
C ILE A 1083 22.31 -17.39 -36.20
N GLU A 1084 23.23 -16.55 -35.73
CA GLU A 1084 24.63 -16.93 -35.50
C GLU A 1084 24.88 -17.06 -33.99
N PRO A 1085 25.32 -18.23 -33.49
CA PRO A 1085 25.66 -18.39 -32.08
C PRO A 1085 27.00 -17.73 -31.74
N THR A 1086 27.20 -17.42 -30.46
CA THR A 1086 28.48 -16.97 -29.89
C THR A 1086 29.18 -18.18 -29.27
N SER A 1087 30.43 -18.42 -29.68
CA SER A 1087 31.25 -19.49 -29.10
C SER A 1087 31.84 -19.05 -27.76
N VAL A 1088 31.60 -19.82 -26.70
CA VAL A 1088 32.22 -19.68 -25.37
C VAL A 1088 32.94 -20.99 -25.07
N ASP A 1089 34.27 -20.93 -25.04
CA ASP A 1089 35.15 -22.11 -24.96
C ASP A 1089 34.84 -23.18 -26.03
N VAL A 1090 34.21 -24.29 -25.63
CA VAL A 1090 33.85 -25.43 -26.51
C VAL A 1090 32.35 -25.50 -26.81
N LEU A 1091 31.56 -24.55 -26.30
CA LEU A 1091 30.10 -24.53 -26.45
C LEU A 1091 29.66 -23.33 -27.31
N GLU A 1092 28.56 -23.50 -28.01
CA GLU A 1092 27.93 -22.45 -28.83
C GLU A 1092 26.58 -22.10 -28.23
N PHE A 1093 26.38 -20.81 -27.95
CA PHE A 1093 25.17 -20.30 -27.32
C PHE A 1093 24.58 -19.16 -28.15
N HIS A 1094 23.25 -19.10 -28.27
CA HIS A 1094 22.60 -17.98 -28.92
C HIS A 1094 22.40 -16.83 -27.94
N PRO A 1095 22.89 -15.61 -28.23
CA PRO A 1095 22.61 -14.45 -27.40
C PRO A 1095 21.12 -14.18 -27.31
N ARG A 1096 20.63 -14.04 -26.09
CA ARG A 1096 19.25 -13.65 -25.80
C ARG A 1096 19.17 -12.13 -25.76
N VAL A 1097 18.23 -11.55 -26.48
CA VAL A 1097 17.90 -10.12 -26.33
C VAL A 1097 17.10 -9.95 -25.05
N VAL A 1098 17.64 -9.21 -24.09
CA VAL A 1098 17.01 -8.97 -22.77
C VAL A 1098 16.31 -7.63 -22.68
N GLY A 1099 16.68 -6.67 -23.53
CA GLY A 1099 16.06 -5.37 -23.53
C GLY A 1099 16.31 -4.61 -24.81
N VAL A 1100 15.33 -3.81 -25.20
CA VAL A 1100 15.47 -2.83 -26.27
C VAL A 1100 14.97 -1.51 -25.72
N SER A 1101 15.85 -0.50 -25.67
CA SER A 1101 15.49 0.85 -25.26
C SER A 1101 15.78 1.83 -26.38
N ARG A 1102 15.01 2.92 -26.44
CA ARG A 1102 15.18 3.97 -27.45
C ARG A 1102 15.74 5.20 -26.75
N SER A 1103 16.84 5.72 -27.26
CA SER A 1103 17.46 6.95 -26.77
C SER A 1103 17.39 8.05 -27.84
N ALA A 1104 17.76 9.28 -27.47
CA ALA A 1104 17.88 10.37 -28.44
C ALA A 1104 18.90 10.06 -29.56
N ASN A 1105 19.85 9.17 -29.29
CA ASN A 1105 20.96 8.83 -30.18
C ASN A 1105 20.77 7.50 -30.93
N GLY A 1106 19.62 6.84 -30.81
CA GLY A 1106 19.33 5.57 -31.49
C GLY A 1106 18.50 4.58 -30.68
N VAL A 1107 18.69 3.29 -30.96
CA VAL A 1107 18.11 2.15 -30.25
C VAL A 1107 19.25 1.39 -29.59
N ASP A 1108 19.14 1.12 -28.30
CA ASP A 1108 20.07 0.30 -27.54
C ASP A 1108 19.46 -1.09 -27.37
N ILE A 1109 20.23 -2.12 -27.71
CA ILE A 1109 19.85 -3.52 -27.66
C ILE A 1109 20.77 -4.18 -26.65
N ARG A 1110 20.21 -4.61 -25.51
CA ARG A 1110 20.94 -5.32 -24.46
C ARG A 1110 20.77 -6.82 -24.70
N VAL A 1111 21.88 -7.55 -24.69
CA VAL A 1111 21.96 -8.98 -24.96
C VAL A 1111 22.72 -9.70 -23.86
N GLU A 1112 22.37 -10.96 -23.61
CA GLU A 1112 23.05 -11.82 -22.64
C GLU A 1112 23.25 -13.25 -23.15
N LEU A 1113 24.18 -13.97 -22.52
CA LEU A 1113 24.30 -15.43 -22.61
C LEU A 1113 23.80 -16.06 -21.31
N ARG A 1114 22.71 -16.83 -21.38
CA ARG A 1114 22.09 -17.46 -20.20
C ARG A 1114 22.99 -18.53 -19.59
N GLU A 1115 23.67 -19.30 -20.44
CA GLU A 1115 24.46 -20.47 -20.07
C GLU A 1115 25.96 -20.18 -19.88
N ALA A 1116 26.39 -18.92 -20.04
CA ALA A 1116 27.79 -18.54 -19.87
C ALA A 1116 28.14 -18.50 -18.37
N GLN A 1117 28.85 -19.56 -17.94
CA GLN A 1117 29.37 -19.84 -16.59
C GLN A 1117 28.29 -19.99 -15.50
N GLN A 1118 27.79 -21.22 -15.37
CA GLN A 1118 27.48 -21.83 -14.07
C GLN A 1118 28.71 -22.57 -13.55
#